data_AF-A0A8J8BD97-F1
#
_entry.id   AF-A0A8J8BD97-F1
#
_cell.length_a   1.000
_cell.length_b   1.000
_cell.length_c   1.000
_cell.angle_alpha   90.00
_cell.angle_beta   90.00
_cell.angle_gamma   90.00
#
_symmetry.space_group_name_H-M   'P 1'
#
loop_
_entity.id
_entity.type
_entity.pdbx_description
1 polymer ?
#
loop_
_entity_poly.entity_id
_entity_poly.type
_entity_poly.pdbx_seq_one_letter_code
_entity_poly.pdbx_strand_id
1 'polypeptide(L)'
;MAVSEASQNSGTAAPLPPHRAQRQQRPEPPRLPARGRRRPGARLRELWTRRPNLFAFLLLGSLVLGLAVSSWSTGFHSGFWPNFLLNSAGDLIGGMIVLFLIEPIVRQAAAQQIRQHPRLDYAWFLRRVGEARKQIRILDTFSGLFSGDRDAAIRALRDAAIQGADIRVLLMSPNTDASALREFQLRQTIPGLWINDLIQANISDFRLLDAAILAVGNGLPHGRLELRLYTVAAPFALYGWDDRAMFAFLPPHAYSDHSTQLEITDQSQLGREALDQFEAIWADAAPIPQLLPVRVVDEQATRDLLVRFVHIDNATYLVSKRIDAAIHANPALRVRFGDQSTAFQPEAISADDPVARVLDREFYAKYARRPDAGFHLLRPEADMNAPTDRPREYDTLPVRTLMDLIGDAERVIRILDTSSTLIAEGGTPFVRTVEQALERGVKVQVLLLAPTTQAAQDRAAEIQDPAFEARIEENIRQLRRLARKALADGVAADRLEVRLYDRLPECSVHQVDDRIMVAFLPYQRRTSRVKHLEIGHDASLGQFAQLQFESKWAAARPLEGMKYADLRNGQDVKRLLLRIWEAAGPVVAPDGGGARGERSGSASLYLASNRIEGILAAAGVGPGPGEDSHVPQVRLIVEGLPGQEYCLSEPIFPDAPEGILAAEAFAAVFGAAPDAPIRRLDPVDGQDAQRPRRDGYEATTTVYFAPLPSPRQWMQGRVPADASGSPRSDAAEPTAAQSASVSIYLCEEAAHEQVERAVDEALKHAGLDVVERSDPVIGSWFRRMTAGRAAETAVHALENRVVTAQDAQITALLLQSLPAVIASLQPYKDAVVRIQAVLIVKIDWVVAVHQLSAAQQYALDHKPQLATSPHEIVSALALAADGPLRDEPSTQEID
;
A
#
# COMPACT_ATOMS: atom_id res chain seq x y z
N MET A 1 19.75 -43.01 -44.54
CA MET A 1 20.07 -42.64 -45.94
C MET A 1 20.54 -41.19 -45.93
N ALA A 2 21.77 -40.97 -46.41
CA ALA A 2 22.48 -39.70 -46.74
C ALA A 2 22.52 -38.59 -45.65
N VAL A 3 23.62 -38.31 -44.92
CA VAL A 3 24.99 -37.85 -45.27
C VAL A 3 25.08 -36.40 -45.77
N SER A 4 25.68 -35.52 -44.94
CA SER A 4 26.72 -34.50 -45.27
C SER A 4 26.92 -33.62 -44.02
N GLU A 5 27.97 -33.73 -43.19
CA GLU A 5 29.42 -33.40 -43.33
C GLU A 5 29.81 -31.91 -43.39
N ALA A 6 30.90 -31.61 -42.66
CA ALA A 6 31.68 -30.38 -42.44
C ALA A 6 31.13 -29.39 -41.38
N SER A 7 31.88 -28.92 -40.37
CA SER A 7 33.32 -28.63 -40.35
C SER A 7 33.91 -28.74 -38.93
N GLN A 8 35.01 -29.50 -38.84
CA GLN A 8 35.94 -29.59 -37.72
C GLN A 8 36.95 -28.44 -37.82
N ASN A 9 37.28 -27.78 -36.71
CA ASN A 9 38.52 -27.01 -36.61
C ASN A 9 39.08 -27.10 -35.18
N SER A 10 39.94 -28.10 -35.00
CA SER A 10 40.65 -28.41 -33.75
C SER A 10 42.02 -27.73 -33.80
N GLY A 11 42.16 -26.61 -33.09
CA GLY A 11 43.45 -25.95 -32.87
C GLY A 11 44.18 -26.57 -31.67
N THR A 12 45.24 -27.31 -31.96
CA THR A 12 46.24 -27.83 -31.02
C THR A 12 46.95 -26.71 -30.24
N ALA A 13 46.77 -26.68 -28.91
CA ALA A 13 47.56 -25.86 -27.99
C ALA A 13 48.56 -26.73 -27.21
N ALA A 14 49.82 -26.28 -27.18
CA ALA A 14 50.97 -26.96 -26.58
C ALA A 14 50.90 -27.02 -25.03
N PRO A 15 51.54 -28.03 -24.40
CA PRO A 15 51.51 -28.18 -22.94
C PRO A 15 52.50 -27.23 -22.24
N LEU A 16 51.99 -26.50 -21.24
CA LEU A 16 52.76 -25.68 -20.30
C LEU A 16 53.51 -26.54 -19.26
N PRO A 17 54.66 -26.10 -18.72
CA PRO A 17 55.48 -26.85 -17.78
C PRO A 17 54.88 -26.88 -16.36
N PRO A 18 55.22 -27.88 -15.53
CA PRO A 18 54.61 -28.06 -14.21
C PRO A 18 55.09 -27.01 -13.20
N HIS A 19 54.12 -26.33 -12.59
CA HIS A 19 54.34 -25.40 -11.48
C HIS A 19 54.83 -26.13 -10.23
N ARG A 20 55.97 -25.67 -9.72
CA ARG A 20 56.60 -26.02 -8.44
C ARG A 20 55.61 -25.89 -7.28
N ALA A 21 55.47 -26.95 -6.50
CA ALA A 21 54.76 -26.96 -5.22
C ALA A 21 55.42 -25.98 -4.23
N GLN A 22 54.74 -24.86 -3.95
CA GLN A 22 55.07 -23.99 -2.83
C GLN A 22 54.55 -24.64 -1.53
N ARG A 23 55.49 -25.06 -0.69
CA ARG A 23 55.28 -25.44 0.70
C ARG A 23 54.48 -24.35 1.42
N GLN A 24 53.24 -24.67 1.79
CA GLN A 24 52.44 -23.91 2.74
C GLN A 24 53.18 -23.88 4.09
N GLN A 25 53.71 -22.71 4.44
CA GLN A 25 54.17 -22.43 5.80
C GLN A 25 52.94 -22.20 6.68
N ARG A 26 52.79 -23.09 7.66
CA ARG A 26 51.80 -23.06 8.73
C ARG A 26 52.02 -21.81 9.59
N PRO A 27 51.01 -20.94 9.83
CA PRO A 27 51.19 -19.79 10.71
C PRO A 27 51.32 -20.26 12.17
N GLU A 28 52.40 -19.85 12.84
CA GLU A 28 52.58 -19.99 14.29
C GLU A 28 51.54 -19.14 15.04
N PRO A 29 51.01 -19.61 16.18
CA PRO A 29 50.07 -18.82 16.99
C PRO A 29 50.79 -17.65 17.70
N PRO A 30 50.11 -16.53 17.95
CA PRO A 30 50.72 -15.34 18.53
C PRO A 30 51.10 -15.59 19.99
N ARG A 31 52.40 -15.44 20.29
CA ARG A 31 52.92 -15.42 21.67
C ARG A 31 52.50 -14.12 22.35
N LEU A 32 51.83 -14.24 23.50
CA LEU A 32 51.47 -13.13 24.37
C LEU A 32 52.73 -12.39 24.87
N PRO A 33 52.80 -11.05 24.81
CA PRO A 33 53.95 -10.31 25.29
C PRO A 33 53.97 -10.26 26.83
N ALA A 34 55.10 -10.69 27.39
CA ALA A 34 55.42 -10.56 28.80
C ALA A 34 55.43 -9.08 29.23
N ARG A 35 54.77 -8.79 30.36
CA ARG A 35 54.74 -7.47 31.02
C ARG A 35 56.14 -7.09 31.56
N GLY A 36 56.96 -6.48 30.71
CA GLY A 36 58.18 -5.80 31.11
C GLY A 36 57.89 -4.37 31.58
N ARG A 37 58.38 -4.00 32.78
CA ARG A 37 58.38 -2.62 33.30
C ARG A 37 59.07 -1.69 32.27
N ARG A 38 58.28 -0.89 31.56
CA ARG A 38 58.76 0.07 30.55
C ARG A 38 59.50 1.22 31.23
N ARG A 39 60.76 1.42 30.84
CA ARG A 39 61.58 2.58 31.22
C ARG A 39 60.96 3.88 30.65
N PRO A 40 61.03 5.02 31.37
CA PRO A 40 60.32 6.26 31.02
C PRO A 40 60.68 6.82 29.63
N GLY A 41 61.89 6.58 29.11
CA GLY A 41 62.30 7.02 27.77
C GLY A 41 61.54 6.38 26.59
N ALA A 42 60.91 5.21 26.78
CA ALA A 42 60.17 4.55 25.70
C ALA A 42 58.82 5.23 25.39
N ARG A 43 58.17 5.84 26.40
CA ARG A 43 56.89 6.55 26.22
C ARG A 43 57.05 7.83 25.41
N LEU A 44 58.15 8.55 25.59
CA LEU A 44 58.47 9.76 24.84
C LEU A 44 58.69 9.48 23.34
N ARG A 45 59.38 8.39 23.02
CA ARG A 45 59.61 7.97 21.62
C ARG A 45 58.33 7.45 20.95
N GLU A 46 57.45 6.79 21.70
CA GLU A 46 56.14 6.34 21.23
C GLU A 46 55.18 7.52 20.99
N LEU A 47 55.23 8.57 21.83
CA LEU A 47 54.49 9.82 21.62
C LEU A 47 54.98 10.57 20.37
N TRP A 48 56.30 10.69 20.21
CA TRP A 48 56.91 11.38 19.07
C TRP A 48 56.59 10.74 17.72
N THR A 49 56.49 9.40 17.68
CA THR A 49 56.23 8.65 16.44
C THR A 49 54.74 8.51 16.12
N ARG A 50 53.85 8.39 17.12
CA ARG A 50 52.41 8.23 16.88
C ARG A 50 51.64 9.54 16.82
N ARG A 51 52.09 10.57 17.53
CA ARG A 51 51.42 11.88 17.63
C ARG A 51 52.47 13.01 17.62
N PRO A 52 53.21 13.20 16.52
CA PRO A 52 54.29 14.19 16.44
C PRO A 52 53.81 15.61 16.79
N ASN A 53 52.55 15.93 16.45
CA ASN A 53 51.95 17.24 16.72
C ASN A 53 51.76 17.52 18.21
N LEU A 54 51.30 16.51 18.98
CA LEU A 54 51.14 16.64 20.43
C LEU A 54 52.49 16.79 21.13
N PHE A 55 53.51 16.08 20.62
CA PHE A 55 54.87 16.20 21.13
C PHE A 55 55.46 17.59 20.87
N ALA A 56 55.30 18.13 19.66
CA ALA A 56 55.74 19.49 19.34
C ALA A 56 55.04 20.53 20.23
N PHE A 57 53.74 20.37 20.48
CA PHE A 57 52.97 21.24 21.38
C PHE A 57 53.49 21.20 22.82
N LEU A 58 53.73 19.99 23.37
CA LEU A 58 54.26 19.84 24.73
C LEU A 58 55.68 20.41 24.86
N LEU A 59 56.52 20.21 23.84
CA LEU A 59 57.89 20.71 23.85
C LEU A 59 57.91 22.24 23.79
N LEU A 60 57.12 22.85 22.91
CA LEU A 60 57.00 24.30 22.81
C LEU A 60 56.35 24.91 24.07
N GLY A 61 55.29 24.29 24.59
CA GLY A 61 54.66 24.71 25.84
C GLY A 61 55.63 24.65 27.02
N SER A 62 56.47 23.60 27.09
CA SER A 62 57.52 23.49 28.11
C SER A 62 58.61 24.55 27.96
N LEU A 63 58.95 24.93 26.71
CA LEU A 63 59.90 25.99 26.41
C LEU A 63 59.38 27.36 26.87
N VAL A 64 58.12 27.68 26.54
CA VAL A 64 57.46 28.94 26.94
C VAL A 64 57.33 29.01 28.46
N LEU A 65 56.93 27.91 29.11
CA LEU A 65 56.83 27.84 30.56
C LEU A 65 58.20 27.99 31.22
N GLY A 66 59.24 27.35 30.67
CA GLY A 66 60.61 27.49 31.13
C GLY A 66 61.13 28.93 31.02
N LEU A 67 60.84 29.61 29.91
CA LEU A 67 61.20 31.01 29.71
C LEU A 67 60.45 31.93 30.68
N ALA A 68 59.16 31.68 30.94
CA ALA A 68 58.37 32.44 31.90
C ALA A 68 58.88 32.28 33.34
N VAL A 69 59.17 31.04 33.76
CA VAL A 69 59.73 30.75 35.09
C VAL A 69 61.13 31.34 35.23
N SER A 70 61.97 31.24 34.21
CA SER A 70 63.30 31.85 34.19
C SER A 70 63.22 33.38 34.32
N SER A 71 62.31 34.01 33.58
CA SER A 71 62.09 35.46 33.65
C SER A 71 61.61 35.91 35.04
N TRP A 72 60.76 35.12 35.69
CA TRP A 72 60.30 35.41 37.05
C TRP A 72 61.44 35.24 38.07
N SER A 73 62.19 34.14 38.00
CA SER A 73 63.24 33.83 38.97
C SER A 73 64.44 34.79 38.94
N THR A 74 64.70 35.42 37.80
CA THR A 74 65.85 36.33 37.62
C THR A 74 65.54 37.80 37.96
N GLY A 75 64.30 38.12 38.36
CA GLY A 75 63.94 39.45 38.87
C GLY A 75 63.86 40.56 37.82
N PHE A 76 63.84 40.23 36.53
CA PHE A 76 63.67 41.20 35.44
C PHE A 76 62.21 41.68 35.35
N HIS A 77 61.78 42.51 36.29
CA HIS A 77 60.39 43.00 36.36
C HIS A 77 60.14 44.30 35.57
N SER A 78 61.17 44.92 34.97
CA SER A 78 61.00 46.07 34.08
C SER A 78 62.10 46.13 33.02
N GLY A 79 61.74 45.90 31.76
CA GLY A 79 62.68 45.99 30.64
C GLY A 79 62.09 45.57 29.29
N PHE A 80 62.85 45.83 28.23
CA PHE A 80 62.51 45.45 26.85
C PHE A 80 62.29 43.94 26.68
N TRP A 81 63.09 43.12 27.37
CA TRP A 81 63.07 41.66 27.21
C TRP A 81 61.78 40.97 27.70
N PRO A 82 61.22 41.29 28.88
CA PRO A 82 59.91 40.79 29.28
C PRO A 82 58.80 41.11 28.26
N ASN A 83 58.76 42.35 27.75
CA ASN A 83 57.75 42.76 26.78
C ASN A 83 57.94 42.06 25.42
N PHE A 84 59.19 41.92 24.96
CA PHE A 84 59.51 41.19 23.73
C PHE A 84 59.14 39.70 23.84
N LEU A 85 59.45 39.06 24.97
CA LEU A 85 59.11 37.66 25.21
C LEU A 85 57.60 37.45 25.33
N LEU A 86 56.87 38.37 25.96
CA LEU A 86 55.41 38.29 26.09
C LEU A 86 54.74 38.42 24.71
N ASN A 87 55.16 39.38 23.90
CA ASN A 87 54.63 39.56 22.54
C ASN A 87 55.00 38.38 21.62
N SER A 88 56.25 37.92 21.67
CA SER A 88 56.70 36.79 20.86
C SER A 88 56.01 35.47 21.27
N ALA A 89 55.75 35.28 22.56
CA ALA A 89 54.99 34.14 23.05
C ALA A 89 53.52 34.21 22.60
N GLY A 90 52.92 35.41 22.62
CA GLY A 90 51.59 35.66 22.07
C GLY A 90 51.48 35.28 20.59
N ASP A 91 52.42 35.73 19.76
CA ASP A 91 52.44 35.44 18.33
C ASP A 91 52.71 33.96 18.04
N LEU A 92 53.61 33.30 18.79
CA LEU A 92 53.86 31.87 18.66
C LEU A 92 52.65 31.02 19.07
N ILE A 93 51.98 31.38 20.17
CA ILE A 93 50.76 30.69 20.61
C ILE A 93 49.64 30.92 19.60
N GLY A 94 49.48 32.15 19.10
CA GLY A 94 48.50 32.50 18.07
C GLY A 94 48.72 31.70 16.77
N GLY A 95 49.95 31.68 16.27
CA GLY A 95 50.30 30.89 15.08
C GLY A 95 50.08 29.39 15.27
N MET A 96 50.36 28.86 16.48
CA MET A 96 50.15 27.45 16.80
C MET A 96 48.65 27.09 16.89
N ILE A 97 47.81 27.96 17.45
CA ILE A 97 46.36 27.78 17.46
C ILE A 97 45.82 27.75 16.03
N VAL A 98 46.28 28.65 15.16
CA VAL A 98 45.86 28.66 13.76
C VAL A 98 46.27 27.37 13.04
N LEU A 99 47.52 26.93 13.14
CA LEU A 99 48.03 25.74 12.44
C LEU A 99 47.48 24.41 12.96
N PHE A 100 47.22 24.29 14.27
CA PHE A 100 46.86 23.00 14.88
C PHE A 100 45.40 22.89 15.31
N LEU A 101 44.70 24.00 15.52
CA LEU A 101 43.29 24.00 15.90
C LEU A 101 42.42 24.40 14.72
N ILE A 102 42.74 25.51 14.05
CA ILE A 102 41.90 26.06 12.98
C ILE A 102 42.16 25.34 11.66
N GLU A 103 43.41 25.11 11.28
CA GLU A 103 43.74 24.52 9.97
C GLU A 103 43.19 23.10 9.78
N PRO A 104 43.17 22.19 10.77
CA PRO A 104 42.48 20.91 10.63
C PRO A 104 40.97 21.06 10.44
N ILE A 105 40.34 22.03 11.12
CA ILE A 105 38.90 22.33 10.95
C ILE A 105 38.65 22.90 9.55
N VAL A 106 39.50 23.81 9.09
CA VAL A 106 39.42 24.38 7.72
C VAL A 106 39.72 23.32 6.67
N ARG A 107 40.67 22.41 6.89
CA ARG A 107 40.95 21.28 6.00
C ARG A 107 39.85 20.23 6.02
N GLN A 108 39.16 20.04 7.15
CA GLN A 108 38.01 19.15 7.27
C GLN A 108 36.76 19.76 6.62
N ALA A 109 36.55 21.08 6.76
CA ALA A 109 35.56 21.84 6.00
C ALA A 109 35.90 21.91 4.50
N ALA A 110 37.20 21.94 4.14
CA ALA A 110 37.65 21.84 2.76
C ALA A 110 37.56 20.41 2.20
N ALA A 111 37.66 19.38 3.05
CA ALA A 111 37.39 17.99 2.67
C ALA A 111 35.89 17.71 2.50
N GLN A 112 35.03 18.56 3.08
CA GLN A 112 33.59 18.64 2.78
C GLN A 112 33.28 19.48 1.52
N GLN A 113 34.28 20.01 0.81
CA GLN A 113 34.02 20.71 -0.44
C GLN A 113 33.56 19.71 -1.50
N ILE A 114 32.35 19.99 -2.00
CA ILE A 114 31.76 19.35 -3.16
C ILE A 114 32.76 19.48 -4.32
N ARG A 115 33.32 18.35 -4.79
CA ARG A 115 34.22 18.37 -5.95
C ARG A 115 33.39 18.32 -7.21
N GLN A 116 33.57 19.32 -8.06
CA GLN A 116 32.89 19.38 -9.34
C GLN A 116 33.70 18.63 -10.40
N HIS A 117 33.05 17.72 -11.12
CA HIS A 117 33.58 17.05 -12.30
C HIS A 117 32.80 17.54 -13.53
N PRO A 118 33.45 17.84 -14.66
CA PRO A 118 32.75 18.36 -15.85
C PRO A 118 31.72 17.39 -16.44
N ARG A 119 31.95 16.08 -16.27
CA ARG A 119 31.11 14.98 -16.77
C ARG A 119 31.34 13.73 -15.92
N LEU A 120 30.49 12.72 -16.08
CA LEU A 120 30.67 11.42 -15.43
C LEU A 120 31.71 10.57 -16.20
N ASP A 121 32.84 10.26 -15.56
CA ASP A 121 33.82 9.31 -16.10
C ASP A 121 33.51 7.90 -15.56
N TYR A 122 32.85 7.08 -16.38
CA TYR A 122 32.50 5.71 -16.02
C TYR A 122 33.72 4.84 -15.70
N ALA A 123 34.85 5.01 -16.39
CA ALA A 123 36.04 4.21 -16.11
C ALA A 123 36.64 4.57 -14.75
N TRP A 124 36.60 5.85 -14.37
CA TRP A 124 36.96 6.29 -13.03
C TRP A 124 36.00 5.76 -11.96
N PHE A 125 34.69 5.86 -12.21
CA PHE A 125 33.66 5.37 -11.29
C PHE A 125 33.78 3.85 -11.08
N LEU A 126 33.95 3.06 -12.15
CA LEU A 126 34.08 1.60 -12.07
C LEU A 126 35.29 1.15 -11.26
N ARG A 127 36.41 1.89 -11.28
CA ARG A 127 37.55 1.62 -10.38
C ARG A 127 37.17 1.78 -8.91
N ARG A 128 36.34 2.77 -8.57
CA ARG A 128 35.84 2.99 -7.20
C ARG A 128 34.81 1.94 -6.80
N VAL A 129 33.93 1.56 -7.71
CA VAL A 129 32.96 0.48 -7.51
C VAL A 129 33.65 -0.83 -7.16
N GLY A 130 34.73 -1.22 -7.86
CA GLY A 130 35.47 -2.45 -7.54
C GLY A 130 36.17 -2.44 -6.17
N GLU A 131 36.33 -1.26 -5.54
CA GLU A 131 36.85 -1.06 -4.19
C GLU A 131 35.73 -0.96 -3.12
N ALA A 132 34.45 -0.87 -3.53
CA ALA A 132 33.34 -0.69 -2.60
C ALA A 132 33.12 -1.96 -1.74
N ARG A 133 32.77 -1.76 -0.47
CA ARG A 133 32.60 -2.86 0.49
C ARG A 133 31.22 -2.92 1.15
N LYS A 134 30.47 -1.81 1.13
CA LYS A 134 29.19 -1.71 1.82
C LYS A 134 28.03 -1.66 0.83
N GLN A 135 28.07 -0.71 -0.09
CA GLN A 135 26.91 -0.42 -0.93
C GLN A 135 27.30 0.30 -2.21
N ILE A 136 26.55 0.03 -3.27
CA ILE A 136 26.61 0.71 -4.56
C ILE A 136 25.18 1.14 -4.89
N ARG A 137 25.00 2.41 -5.23
CA ARG A 137 23.70 2.98 -5.60
C ARG A 137 23.78 3.55 -7.00
N ILE A 138 22.82 3.21 -7.86
CA ILE A 138 22.72 3.80 -9.19
C ILE A 138 21.28 4.26 -9.34
N LEU A 139 21.06 5.54 -9.62
CA LEU A 139 19.78 6.12 -10.01
C LEU A 139 19.99 6.89 -11.29
N ASP A 140 19.30 6.51 -12.36
CA ASP A 140 19.35 7.22 -13.63
C ASP A 140 18.12 6.95 -14.49
N THR A 141 17.91 7.77 -15.52
CA THR A 141 16.91 7.54 -16.57
C THR A 141 17.17 6.19 -17.25
N PHE A 142 18.41 6.02 -17.72
CA PHE A 142 19.05 4.81 -18.18
C PHE A 142 20.54 4.97 -17.85
N SER A 143 21.30 3.89 -17.72
CA SER A 143 22.71 3.99 -17.33
C SER A 143 23.64 3.76 -18.51
N GLY A 144 24.53 4.73 -18.77
CA GLY A 144 25.65 4.57 -19.70
C GLY A 144 26.75 3.64 -19.19
N LEU A 145 26.62 3.05 -18.00
CA LEU A 145 27.67 2.24 -17.36
C LEU A 145 28.20 1.09 -18.24
N PHE A 146 27.34 0.50 -19.08
CA PHE A 146 27.68 -0.63 -19.94
C PHE A 146 27.98 -0.24 -21.39
N SER A 147 27.85 1.05 -21.77
CA SER A 147 27.97 1.48 -23.17
C SER A 147 29.42 1.46 -23.70
N GLY A 148 30.40 1.62 -22.80
CA GLY A 148 31.82 1.55 -23.11
C GLY A 148 32.37 0.12 -22.99
N ASP A 149 33.09 -0.15 -21.90
CA ASP A 149 33.64 -1.49 -21.61
C ASP A 149 32.67 -2.28 -20.71
N ARG A 150 31.69 -2.92 -21.37
CA ARG A 150 30.66 -3.75 -20.73
C ARG A 150 31.27 -4.81 -19.80
N ASP A 151 32.36 -5.44 -20.23
CA ASP A 151 33.00 -6.50 -19.44
C ASP A 151 33.71 -5.93 -18.21
N ALA A 152 34.33 -4.75 -18.30
CA ALA A 152 34.89 -4.07 -17.13
C ALA A 152 33.81 -3.67 -16.13
N ALA A 153 32.65 -3.20 -16.61
CA ALA A 153 31.52 -2.88 -15.75
C ALA A 153 30.99 -4.11 -15.00
N ILE A 154 30.75 -5.21 -15.72
CA ILE A 154 30.32 -6.48 -15.13
C ILE A 154 31.35 -6.99 -14.12
N ARG A 155 32.65 -6.97 -14.46
CA ARG A 155 33.73 -7.39 -13.54
C ARG A 155 33.74 -6.54 -12.27
N ALA A 156 33.74 -5.21 -12.38
CA ALA A 156 33.83 -4.32 -11.22
C ALA A 156 32.63 -4.48 -10.28
N LEU A 157 31.41 -4.52 -10.80
CA LEU A 157 30.21 -4.72 -10.00
C LEU A 157 30.18 -6.12 -9.35
N ARG A 158 30.53 -7.16 -10.11
CA ARG A 158 30.62 -8.53 -9.57
C ARG A 158 31.66 -8.62 -8.46
N ASP A 159 32.83 -8.04 -8.66
CA ASP A 159 33.91 -8.08 -7.67
C ASP A 159 33.52 -7.34 -6.39
N ALA A 160 32.76 -6.23 -6.49
CA ALA A 160 32.20 -5.53 -5.33
C ALA A 160 31.14 -6.37 -4.59
N ALA A 161 30.24 -7.03 -5.32
CA ALA A 161 29.26 -7.94 -4.72
C ALA A 161 29.94 -9.12 -3.99
N ILE A 162 31.00 -9.71 -4.57
CA ILE A 162 31.80 -10.77 -3.93
C ILE A 162 32.45 -10.27 -2.63
N GLN A 163 32.80 -8.98 -2.56
CA GLN A 163 33.35 -8.36 -1.36
C GLN A 163 32.30 -7.99 -0.31
N GLY A 164 31.02 -8.23 -0.59
CA GLY A 164 29.90 -8.01 0.33
C GLY A 164 29.12 -6.71 0.12
N ALA A 165 29.40 -5.94 -0.94
CA ALA A 165 28.67 -4.71 -1.20
C ALA A 165 27.27 -4.97 -1.78
N ASP A 166 26.24 -4.35 -1.21
CA ASP A 166 24.88 -4.38 -1.74
C ASP A 166 24.73 -3.42 -2.93
N ILE A 167 24.28 -3.93 -4.08
CA ILE A 167 24.14 -3.16 -5.32
C ILE A 167 22.66 -2.88 -5.55
N ARG A 168 22.29 -1.60 -5.45
CA ARG A 168 20.93 -1.09 -5.66
C ARG A 168 20.87 -0.23 -6.91
N VAL A 169 20.05 -0.63 -7.86
CA VAL A 169 19.90 0.05 -9.14
C VAL A 169 18.45 0.48 -9.36
N LEU A 170 18.28 1.77 -9.65
CA LEU A 170 17.04 2.42 -10.03
C LEU A 170 17.17 2.94 -11.45
N LEU A 171 16.41 2.35 -12.36
CA LEU A 171 16.24 2.85 -13.72
C LEU A 171 14.83 3.36 -13.90
N MET A 172 14.62 4.29 -14.82
CA MET A 172 13.27 4.75 -15.12
C MET A 172 12.47 3.61 -15.75
N SER A 173 11.21 3.46 -15.37
CA SER A 173 10.32 2.52 -16.04
C SER A 173 10.03 3.02 -17.46
N PRO A 174 10.27 2.19 -18.49
CA PRO A 174 10.06 2.59 -19.87
C PRO A 174 8.59 2.88 -20.14
N ASN A 175 7.65 2.42 -19.31
CA ASN A 175 6.21 2.47 -19.60
C ASN A 175 5.46 3.59 -18.88
N THR A 176 6.11 4.74 -18.70
CA THR A 176 5.56 5.85 -17.91
C THR A 176 5.47 7.14 -18.70
N ASP A 177 4.56 8.04 -18.31
CA ASP A 177 4.44 9.37 -18.93
C ASP A 177 5.73 10.17 -18.72
N ALA A 178 6.39 10.02 -17.56
CA ALA A 178 7.70 10.59 -17.28
C ALA A 178 8.77 10.12 -18.28
N SER A 179 8.77 8.83 -18.64
CA SER A 179 9.69 8.30 -19.65
C SER A 179 9.44 8.84 -21.05
N ALA A 180 8.18 9.01 -21.44
CA ALA A 180 7.82 9.57 -22.73
C ALA A 180 8.22 11.05 -22.82
N LEU A 181 7.98 11.82 -21.76
CA LEU A 181 8.42 13.21 -21.68
C LEU A 181 9.94 13.30 -21.76
N ARG A 182 10.66 12.45 -21.02
CA ARG A 182 12.12 12.44 -21.02
C ARG A 182 12.69 12.07 -22.40
N GLU A 183 12.07 11.12 -23.08
CA GLU A 183 12.42 10.72 -24.45
C GLU A 183 12.17 11.87 -25.42
N PHE A 184 11.02 12.53 -25.31
CA PHE A 184 10.72 13.72 -26.10
C PHE A 184 11.77 14.82 -25.91
N GLN A 185 12.13 15.14 -24.66
CA GLN A 185 13.14 16.15 -24.35
C GLN A 185 14.52 15.80 -24.93
N LEU A 186 14.98 14.56 -24.77
CA LEU A 186 16.28 14.14 -25.30
C LEU A 186 16.30 14.05 -26.82
N ARG A 187 15.18 13.66 -27.47
CA ARG A 187 15.08 13.61 -28.92
C ARG A 187 15.17 14.97 -29.61
N GLN A 188 14.88 16.06 -28.90
CA GLN A 188 15.06 17.42 -29.44
C GLN A 188 16.53 17.72 -29.78
N THR A 189 17.46 17.06 -29.09
CA THR A 189 18.90 17.24 -29.29
C THR A 189 19.60 16.03 -29.87
N ILE A 190 19.03 14.84 -29.68
CA ILE A 190 19.60 13.56 -30.13
C ILE A 190 18.55 12.84 -30.98
N PRO A 191 18.44 13.17 -32.28
CA PRO A 191 17.49 12.54 -33.18
C PRO A 191 17.70 11.02 -33.23
N GLY A 192 16.61 10.26 -33.20
CA GLY A 192 16.65 8.78 -33.25
C GLY A 192 16.91 8.09 -31.92
N LEU A 193 17.01 8.83 -30.81
CA LEU A 193 17.14 8.22 -29.49
C LEU A 193 15.84 7.53 -29.04
N TRP A 194 15.96 6.25 -28.67
CA TRP A 194 14.90 5.45 -28.06
C TRP A 194 15.30 5.06 -26.64
N ILE A 195 14.79 5.82 -25.65
CA ILE A 195 15.11 5.57 -24.23
C ILE A 195 14.71 4.16 -23.81
N ASN A 196 13.59 3.64 -24.33
CA ASN A 196 13.15 2.28 -24.02
C ASN A 196 14.22 1.24 -24.39
N ASP A 197 14.84 1.37 -25.55
CA ASP A 197 15.84 0.41 -26.03
C ASP A 197 17.08 0.41 -25.13
N LEU A 198 17.50 1.60 -24.67
CA LEU A 198 18.62 1.75 -23.74
C LEU A 198 18.31 1.16 -22.36
N ILE A 199 17.10 1.39 -21.84
CA ILE A 199 16.66 0.79 -20.58
C ILE A 199 16.61 -0.74 -20.71
N GLN A 200 16.08 -1.28 -21.80
CA GLN A 200 16.02 -2.74 -22.02
C GLN A 200 17.41 -3.35 -22.16
N ALA A 201 18.34 -2.66 -22.83
CA ALA A 201 19.74 -3.07 -22.89
C ALA A 201 20.34 -3.13 -21.48
N ASN A 202 20.17 -2.09 -20.67
CA ASN A 202 20.64 -2.08 -19.28
C ASN A 202 20.02 -3.19 -18.43
N ILE A 203 18.72 -3.44 -18.55
CA ILE A 203 18.05 -4.53 -17.83
C ILE A 203 18.68 -5.88 -18.21
N SER A 204 18.97 -6.08 -19.49
CA SER A 204 19.65 -7.28 -19.97
C SER A 204 21.07 -7.39 -19.40
N ASP A 205 21.81 -6.29 -19.35
CA ASP A 205 23.15 -6.23 -18.75
C ASP A 205 23.15 -6.57 -17.26
N PHE A 206 22.21 -6.01 -16.50
CA PHE A 206 22.07 -6.30 -15.08
C PHE A 206 21.63 -7.74 -14.81
N ARG A 207 20.85 -8.37 -15.70
CA ARG A 207 20.54 -9.80 -15.61
C ARG A 207 21.76 -10.68 -15.84
N LEU A 208 22.64 -10.31 -16.78
CA LEU A 208 23.91 -11.01 -16.98
C LEU A 208 24.83 -10.85 -15.77
N LEU A 209 24.86 -9.66 -15.16
CA LEU A 209 25.58 -9.42 -13.93
C LEU A 209 25.06 -10.30 -12.78
N ASP A 210 23.74 -10.37 -12.60
CA ASP A 210 23.12 -11.22 -11.56
C ASP A 210 23.52 -12.69 -11.72
N ALA A 211 23.42 -13.21 -12.95
CA ALA A 211 23.88 -14.55 -13.28
C ALA A 211 25.39 -14.74 -13.00
N ALA A 212 26.22 -13.73 -13.30
CA ALA A 212 27.66 -13.77 -13.03
C ALA A 212 28.00 -13.74 -11.53
N ILE A 213 27.21 -13.04 -10.71
CA ILE A 213 27.34 -13.03 -9.25
C ILE A 213 26.95 -14.41 -8.69
N LEU A 214 25.81 -14.95 -9.11
CA LEU A 214 25.32 -16.26 -8.68
C LEU A 214 26.26 -17.41 -9.05
N ALA A 215 26.89 -17.35 -10.24
CA ALA A 215 27.84 -18.38 -10.67
C ALA A 215 29.08 -18.48 -9.78
N VAL A 216 29.49 -17.37 -9.15
CA VAL A 216 30.61 -17.34 -8.19
C VAL A 216 30.14 -17.72 -6.78
N GLY A 217 28.88 -17.45 -6.44
CA GLY A 217 28.27 -17.55 -5.12
C GLY A 217 27.98 -18.95 -4.57
N ASN A 218 28.58 -20.03 -5.08
CA ASN A 218 28.41 -21.39 -4.57
C ASN A 218 29.05 -21.60 -3.17
N GLY A 219 28.58 -20.88 -2.15
CA GLY A 219 28.88 -21.11 -0.73
C GLY A 219 29.46 -19.92 0.07
N LEU A 220 29.74 -18.77 -0.55
CA LEU A 220 30.24 -17.58 0.13
C LEU A 220 29.14 -16.49 0.22
N PRO A 221 29.00 -15.80 1.37
CA PRO A 221 28.10 -14.66 1.47
C PRO A 221 28.57 -13.56 0.51
N HIS A 222 27.71 -13.19 -0.43
CA HIS A 222 27.90 -12.08 -1.35
C HIS A 222 26.83 -11.00 -1.07
N GLY A 223 27.13 -9.77 -1.46
CA GLY A 223 26.15 -8.68 -1.44
C GLY A 223 24.97 -8.96 -2.37
N ARG A 224 23.85 -8.29 -2.12
CA ARG A 224 22.62 -8.44 -2.91
C ARG A 224 22.65 -7.48 -4.09
N LEU A 225 22.35 -7.99 -5.30
CA LEU A 225 22.02 -7.14 -6.44
C LEU A 225 20.50 -7.02 -6.55
N GLU A 226 20.00 -5.80 -6.56
CA GLU A 226 18.59 -5.52 -6.78
C GLU A 226 18.41 -4.39 -7.79
N LEU A 227 17.59 -4.65 -8.82
CA LEU A 227 17.25 -3.70 -9.85
C LEU A 227 15.74 -3.43 -9.81
N ARG A 228 15.38 -2.16 -9.62
CA ARG A 228 14.00 -1.65 -9.57
C ARG A 228 13.78 -0.59 -10.64
N LEU A 229 12.54 -0.48 -11.09
CA LEU A 229 12.10 0.54 -12.03
C LEU A 229 11.22 1.57 -11.34
N TYR A 230 11.62 2.84 -11.37
CA TYR A 230 10.85 3.94 -10.78
C TYR A 230 9.93 4.57 -11.83
N THR A 231 8.79 5.15 -11.39
CA THR A 231 7.78 5.69 -12.31
C THR A 231 7.60 7.20 -12.27
N VAL A 232 8.21 7.87 -11.30
CA VAL A 232 8.18 9.33 -11.14
C VAL A 232 9.34 9.98 -11.90
N ALA A 233 9.22 11.24 -12.33
CA ALA A 233 10.35 11.93 -12.92
C ALA A 233 11.38 12.25 -11.81
N ALA A 234 12.52 11.54 -11.78
CA ALA A 234 13.62 11.89 -10.90
C ALA A 234 14.30 13.16 -11.44
N PRO A 235 14.56 14.19 -10.61
CA PRO A 235 15.20 15.43 -11.08
C PRO A 235 16.73 15.31 -11.19
N PHE A 236 17.32 14.20 -10.75
CA PHE A 236 18.77 13.98 -10.73
C PHE A 236 19.15 12.53 -11.05
N ALA A 237 20.41 12.34 -11.41
CA ALA A 237 21.10 11.06 -11.46
C ALA A 237 22.07 10.95 -10.27
N LEU A 238 22.26 9.73 -9.77
CA LEU A 238 23.14 9.43 -8.64
C LEU A 238 23.92 8.14 -8.91
N TYR A 239 25.25 8.23 -8.79
CA TYR A 239 26.18 7.10 -8.90
C TYR A 239 27.01 7.03 -7.62
N GLY A 240 26.55 6.23 -6.66
CA GLY A 240 27.07 6.09 -5.30
C GLY A 240 27.94 4.86 -5.08
N TRP A 241 28.97 5.01 -4.25
CA TRP A 241 29.78 3.93 -3.70
C TRP A 241 30.07 4.24 -2.23
N ASP A 242 29.76 3.29 -1.35
CA ASP A 242 29.90 3.41 0.10
C ASP A 242 29.28 4.71 0.68
N ASP A 243 30.09 5.64 1.16
CA ASP A 243 29.71 6.92 1.78
C ASP A 243 29.73 8.12 0.80
N ARG A 244 29.99 7.87 -0.49
CA ARG A 244 30.15 8.90 -1.54
C ARG A 244 29.21 8.67 -2.70
N ALA A 245 28.92 9.75 -3.43
CA ALA A 245 28.23 9.65 -4.70
C ALA A 245 28.63 10.76 -5.68
N MET A 246 28.55 10.45 -6.97
CA MET A 246 28.43 11.47 -8.01
C MET A 246 26.94 11.81 -8.17
N PHE A 247 26.62 13.09 -8.05
CA PHE A 247 25.29 13.63 -8.18
C PHE A 247 25.24 14.62 -9.34
N ALA A 248 24.20 14.54 -10.16
CA ALA A 248 23.94 15.57 -11.16
C ALA A 248 22.45 15.75 -11.41
N PHE A 249 22.02 17.01 -11.56
CA PHE A 249 20.67 17.29 -12.05
C PHE A 249 20.52 16.82 -13.49
N LEU A 250 19.35 16.30 -13.86
CA LEU A 250 19.08 15.81 -15.21
C LEU A 250 18.70 16.98 -16.13
N PRO A 251 19.58 17.44 -17.03
CA PRO A 251 19.24 18.52 -17.95
C PRO A 251 18.25 18.01 -19.00
N PRO A 252 17.28 18.83 -19.47
CA PRO A 252 16.28 18.39 -20.43
C PRO A 252 16.89 17.89 -21.75
N HIS A 253 18.03 18.45 -22.16
CA HIS A 253 18.60 18.26 -23.49
C HIS A 253 19.97 17.55 -23.49
N ALA A 254 20.34 16.86 -22.42
CA ALA A 254 21.57 16.07 -22.38
C ALA A 254 21.47 14.85 -21.45
N TYR A 255 22.37 13.90 -21.66
CA TYR A 255 22.55 12.73 -20.79
C TYR A 255 23.08 13.13 -19.42
N SER A 256 22.83 12.29 -18.41
CA SER A 256 23.26 12.46 -17.02
C SER A 256 24.79 12.57 -16.90
N ASP A 257 25.54 11.52 -17.18
CA ASP A 257 26.36 11.56 -18.39
C ASP A 257 27.31 12.75 -18.61
N HIS A 258 26.81 13.64 -19.47
CA HIS A 258 27.48 14.82 -19.99
C HIS A 258 27.30 16.06 -19.11
N SER A 259 26.47 15.97 -18.07
CA SER A 259 26.23 17.08 -17.16
C SER A 259 27.34 17.16 -16.09
N THR A 260 27.48 18.35 -15.52
CA THR A 260 28.35 18.59 -14.37
C THR A 260 27.97 17.66 -13.22
N GLN A 261 28.94 16.87 -12.74
CA GLN A 261 28.77 16.00 -11.58
C GLN A 261 29.35 16.66 -10.33
N LEU A 262 28.67 16.46 -9.21
CA LEU A 262 29.09 16.87 -7.89
C LEU A 262 29.45 15.62 -7.09
N GLU A 263 30.71 15.49 -6.68
CA GLU A 263 31.12 14.48 -5.71
C GLU A 263 30.65 14.93 -4.33
N ILE A 264 29.66 14.22 -3.82
CA ILE A 264 29.02 14.45 -2.53
C ILE A 264 29.34 13.30 -1.57
N THR A 265 29.22 13.56 -0.28
CA THR A 265 29.43 12.58 0.80
C THR A 265 28.19 12.54 1.68
N ASP A 266 27.89 11.41 2.33
CA ASP A 266 26.80 11.31 3.31
C ASP A 266 26.93 12.28 4.52
N GLN A 267 28.10 12.88 4.71
CA GLN A 267 28.35 13.90 5.73
C GLN A 267 27.94 15.31 5.29
N SER A 268 27.71 15.56 4.01
CA SER A 268 27.27 16.87 3.52
C SER A 268 25.75 16.95 3.50
N GLN A 269 25.18 18.15 3.71
CA GLN A 269 23.73 18.34 3.69
C GLN A 269 23.11 17.87 2.36
N LEU A 270 23.65 18.35 1.24
CA LEU A 270 23.23 17.91 -0.10
C LEU A 270 23.37 16.40 -0.29
N GLY A 271 24.42 15.79 0.28
CA GLY A 271 24.62 14.36 0.20
C GLY A 271 23.57 13.56 0.94
N ARG A 272 23.19 14.00 2.16
CA ARG A 272 22.09 13.40 2.93
C ARG A 272 20.76 13.53 2.17
N GLU A 273 20.41 14.73 1.73
CA GLU A 273 19.17 14.97 0.99
C GLU A 273 19.07 14.14 -0.29
N ALA A 274 20.16 14.05 -1.07
CA ALA A 274 20.18 13.25 -2.29
C ALA A 274 20.05 11.74 -2.01
N LEU A 275 20.67 11.24 -0.92
CA LEU A 275 20.57 9.84 -0.51
C LEU A 275 19.19 9.53 0.08
N ASP A 276 18.61 10.43 0.88
CA ASP A 276 17.25 10.27 1.42
C ASP A 276 16.23 10.22 0.29
N GLN A 277 16.37 11.08 -0.72
CA GLN A 277 15.52 11.06 -1.91
C GLN A 277 15.73 9.79 -2.75
N PHE A 278 16.96 9.25 -2.82
CA PHE A 278 17.20 7.95 -3.43
C PHE A 278 16.41 6.85 -2.68
N GLU A 279 16.48 6.81 -1.35
CA GLU A 279 15.79 5.78 -0.56
C GLU A 279 14.26 5.93 -0.65
N ALA A 280 13.74 7.16 -0.75
CA ALA A 280 12.32 7.41 -1.01
C ALA A 280 11.88 6.85 -2.39
N ILE A 281 12.63 7.14 -3.45
CA ILE A 281 12.35 6.59 -4.79
C ILE A 281 12.50 5.06 -4.79
N TRP A 282 13.47 4.52 -4.05
CA TRP A 282 13.71 3.09 -3.91
C TRP A 282 12.51 2.36 -3.30
N ALA A 283 11.91 2.94 -2.26
CA ALA A 283 10.75 2.38 -1.59
C ALA A 283 9.52 2.27 -2.53
N ASP A 284 9.33 3.25 -3.41
CA ASP A 284 8.20 3.32 -4.35
C ASP A 284 8.45 2.57 -5.67
N ALA A 285 9.69 2.21 -5.98
CA ALA A 285 10.06 1.56 -7.24
C ALA A 285 9.71 0.06 -7.28
N ALA A 286 9.32 -0.43 -8.46
CA ALA A 286 8.91 -1.83 -8.65
C ALA A 286 10.10 -2.71 -9.07
N PRO A 287 10.36 -3.85 -8.41
CA PRO A 287 11.41 -4.78 -8.82
C PRO A 287 11.08 -5.47 -10.15
N ILE A 288 12.10 -5.72 -10.98
CA ILE A 288 11.93 -6.28 -12.33
C ILE A 288 11.18 -7.62 -12.38
N PRO A 289 11.36 -8.59 -11.46
CA PRO A 289 10.60 -9.85 -11.48
C PRO A 289 9.08 -9.67 -11.41
N GLN A 290 8.60 -8.50 -11.00
CA GLN A 290 7.17 -8.18 -11.00
C GLN A 290 6.66 -7.66 -12.35
N LEU A 291 7.50 -7.54 -13.37
CA LEU A 291 7.14 -7.09 -14.71
C LEU A 291 7.32 -8.23 -15.73
N LEU A 292 6.35 -8.38 -16.62
CA LEU A 292 6.36 -9.37 -17.70
C LEU A 292 6.93 -8.72 -18.97
N PRO A 293 8.02 -9.25 -19.56
CA PRO A 293 8.46 -8.83 -20.87
C PRO A 293 7.46 -9.31 -21.93
N VAL A 294 6.93 -8.36 -22.71
CA VAL A 294 6.00 -8.60 -23.80
C VAL A 294 6.49 -7.90 -25.06
N ARG A 295 6.42 -8.59 -26.19
CA ARG A 295 6.73 -8.07 -27.51
C ARG A 295 5.42 -7.74 -28.21
N VAL A 296 5.17 -6.46 -28.39
CA VAL A 296 4.03 -5.95 -29.15
C VAL A 296 4.42 -5.95 -30.63
N VAL A 297 3.66 -6.67 -31.43
CA VAL A 297 3.83 -6.77 -32.88
C VAL A 297 2.67 -6.02 -33.53
N ASP A 298 3.01 -4.89 -34.13
CA ASP A 298 2.13 -4.08 -34.98
C ASP A 298 2.58 -4.20 -36.45
N GLU A 299 1.71 -3.83 -37.40
CA GLU A 299 2.01 -3.87 -38.84
C GLU A 299 3.25 -3.03 -39.22
N GLN A 300 3.50 -1.96 -38.45
CA GLN A 300 4.58 -1.00 -38.74
C GLN A 300 5.85 -1.24 -37.92
N ALA A 301 5.75 -1.86 -36.74
CA ALA A 301 6.89 -2.00 -35.84
C ALA A 301 6.70 -3.13 -34.82
N THR A 302 7.81 -3.76 -34.43
CA THR A 302 7.88 -4.62 -33.25
C THR A 302 8.49 -3.84 -32.10
N ARG A 303 7.88 -3.89 -30.91
CA ARG A 303 8.33 -3.17 -29.72
C ARG A 303 8.36 -4.08 -28.50
N ASP A 304 9.46 -4.08 -27.76
CA ASP A 304 9.60 -4.82 -26.51
C ASP A 304 9.21 -3.92 -25.31
N LEU A 305 8.23 -4.36 -24.52
CA LEU A 305 7.67 -3.66 -23.37
C LEU A 305 7.80 -4.51 -22.10
N LEU A 306 7.98 -3.87 -20.94
CA LEU A 306 7.89 -4.51 -19.63
C LEU A 306 6.61 -4.11 -18.91
N VAL A 307 5.60 -4.96 -18.94
CA VAL A 307 4.25 -4.61 -18.46
C VAL A 307 3.97 -5.25 -17.13
N ARG A 308 3.16 -4.56 -16.31
CA ARG A 308 2.64 -5.18 -15.10
C ARG A 308 1.62 -6.24 -15.50
N PHE A 309 1.55 -7.28 -14.69
CA PHE A 309 0.66 -8.39 -14.92
C PHE A 309 0.10 -8.96 -13.63
N VAL A 310 -1.06 -9.59 -13.73
CA VAL A 310 -1.66 -10.41 -12.67
C VAL A 310 -2.01 -11.76 -13.28
N HIS A 311 -1.80 -12.82 -12.51
CA HIS A 311 -2.26 -14.17 -12.87
C HIS A 311 -3.48 -14.51 -12.03
N ILE A 312 -4.55 -14.90 -12.70
CA ILE A 312 -5.77 -15.42 -12.08
C ILE A 312 -6.18 -16.63 -12.93
N ASP A 313 -6.39 -17.78 -12.31
CA ASP A 313 -6.95 -18.99 -12.94
C ASP A 313 -6.28 -19.38 -14.28
N ASN A 314 -4.95 -19.46 -14.30
CA ASN A 314 -4.09 -19.70 -15.48
C ASN A 314 -4.16 -18.65 -16.61
N ALA A 315 -4.96 -17.61 -16.46
CA ALA A 315 -4.96 -16.47 -17.36
C ALA A 315 -3.91 -15.44 -16.96
N THR A 316 -3.38 -14.73 -17.96
CA THR A 316 -2.46 -13.62 -17.76
C THR A 316 -3.13 -12.33 -18.18
N TYR A 317 -3.28 -11.42 -17.21
CA TYR A 317 -3.87 -10.10 -17.42
C TYR A 317 -2.75 -9.06 -17.42
N LEU A 318 -2.68 -8.26 -18.48
CA LEU A 318 -1.71 -7.17 -18.61
C LEU A 318 -2.31 -5.85 -18.16
N VAL A 319 -1.51 -5.00 -17.53
CA VAL A 319 -1.87 -3.64 -17.15
C VAL A 319 -0.82 -2.67 -17.69
N SER A 320 -1.19 -1.89 -18.68
CA SER A 320 -0.28 -0.92 -19.32
C SER A 320 -1.03 0.12 -20.15
N LYS A 321 -0.83 1.41 -19.83
CA LYS A 321 -1.36 2.52 -20.64
C LYS A 321 -0.87 2.49 -22.09
N ARG A 322 0.32 1.92 -22.33
CA ARG A 322 0.86 1.78 -23.69
C ARG A 322 0.16 0.68 -24.47
N ILE A 323 -0.25 -0.39 -23.78
CA ILE A 323 -1.10 -1.42 -24.40
C ILE A 323 -2.49 -0.84 -24.67
N ASP A 324 -3.07 -0.09 -23.72
CA ASP A 324 -4.33 0.64 -23.94
C ASP A 324 -4.25 1.49 -25.21
N ALA A 325 -3.23 2.35 -25.31
CA ALA A 325 -3.03 3.22 -26.46
C ALA A 325 -2.78 2.45 -27.77
N ALA A 326 -1.99 1.38 -27.71
CA ALA A 326 -1.69 0.55 -28.88
C ALA A 326 -2.93 -0.20 -29.40
N ILE A 327 -3.79 -0.69 -28.50
CA ILE A 327 -5.06 -1.34 -28.87
C ILE A 327 -6.04 -0.33 -29.47
N HIS A 328 -6.12 0.89 -28.90
CA HIS A 328 -6.95 1.95 -29.47
C HIS A 328 -6.48 2.36 -30.87
N ALA A 329 -5.17 2.37 -31.13
CA ALA A 329 -4.62 2.66 -32.44
C ALA A 329 -4.77 1.50 -33.43
N ASN A 330 -4.60 0.26 -32.96
CA ASN A 330 -4.73 -0.96 -33.75
C ASN A 330 -5.46 -2.05 -32.94
N PRO A 331 -6.78 -2.25 -33.16
CA PRO A 331 -7.54 -3.31 -32.49
C PRO A 331 -7.06 -4.74 -32.81
N ALA A 332 -6.28 -4.93 -33.87
CA ALA A 332 -5.67 -6.20 -34.27
C ALA A 332 -4.26 -6.40 -33.67
N LEU A 333 -3.90 -5.62 -32.64
CA LEU A 333 -2.62 -5.71 -31.95
C LEU A 333 -2.30 -7.14 -31.53
N ARG A 334 -1.07 -7.60 -31.83
CA ARG A 334 -0.58 -8.90 -31.39
C ARG A 334 0.45 -8.71 -30.29
N VAL A 335 0.33 -9.51 -29.24
CA VAL A 335 1.27 -9.52 -28.12
C VAL A 335 1.89 -10.91 -28.02
N ARG A 336 3.21 -10.98 -27.92
CA ARG A 336 3.94 -12.21 -27.58
C ARG A 336 4.59 -12.01 -26.21
N PHE A 337 4.71 -13.04 -25.40
CA PHE A 337 5.43 -12.95 -24.13
C PHE A 337 6.34 -14.16 -23.93
N GLY A 338 7.53 -13.92 -23.36
CA GLY A 338 8.58 -14.93 -23.25
C GLY A 338 9.25 -15.29 -24.57
N ASP A 339 9.73 -16.53 -24.67
CA ASP A 339 10.30 -17.16 -25.87
C ASP A 339 9.24 -17.80 -26.78
N GLN A 340 7.96 -17.60 -26.46
CA GLN A 340 6.85 -18.30 -27.10
C GLN A 340 6.61 -17.78 -28.53
N SER A 341 6.45 -18.72 -29.47
CA SER A 341 6.03 -18.43 -30.85
C SER A 341 4.57 -18.00 -30.97
N THR A 342 3.77 -18.28 -29.94
CA THR A 342 2.34 -18.03 -29.90
C THR A 342 2.06 -16.53 -29.80
N ALA A 343 1.29 -16.00 -30.75
CA ALA A 343 0.75 -14.66 -30.66
C ALA A 343 -0.56 -14.69 -29.86
N PHE A 344 -0.73 -13.67 -29.04
CA PHE A 344 -1.92 -13.44 -28.24
C PHE A 344 -2.59 -12.15 -28.70
N GLN A 345 -3.93 -12.13 -28.70
CA GLN A 345 -4.68 -10.89 -28.86
C GLN A 345 -5.10 -10.40 -27.47
N PRO A 346 -4.76 -9.16 -27.09
CA PRO A 346 -5.22 -8.58 -25.84
C PRO A 346 -6.71 -8.19 -25.96
N GLU A 347 -7.53 -8.64 -25.01
CA GLU A 347 -8.94 -8.29 -24.88
C GLU A 347 -9.13 -7.38 -23.66
N ALA A 348 -9.63 -6.17 -23.88
CA ALA A 348 -9.86 -5.21 -22.81
C ALA A 348 -11.00 -5.68 -21.89
N ILE A 349 -10.72 -5.73 -20.59
CA ILE A 349 -11.73 -6.02 -19.55
C ILE A 349 -12.43 -4.71 -19.20
N SER A 350 -13.77 -4.69 -19.29
CA SER A 350 -14.57 -3.52 -18.92
C SER A 350 -14.43 -3.22 -17.43
N ALA A 351 -14.44 -1.93 -17.06
CA ALA A 351 -14.46 -1.53 -15.65
C ALA A 351 -15.72 -2.01 -14.90
N ASP A 352 -16.80 -2.27 -15.64
CA ASP A 352 -18.04 -2.84 -15.09
C ASP A 352 -18.01 -4.37 -14.99
N ASP A 353 -16.99 -5.03 -15.55
CA ASP A 353 -16.83 -6.47 -15.47
C ASP A 353 -16.54 -6.88 -14.01
N PRO A 354 -17.27 -7.84 -13.43
CA PRO A 354 -17.00 -8.30 -12.07
C PRO A 354 -15.56 -8.77 -11.83
N VAL A 355 -14.91 -9.33 -12.86
CA VAL A 355 -13.52 -9.78 -12.80
C VAL A 355 -12.58 -8.59 -12.57
N ALA A 356 -12.94 -7.37 -13.00
CA ALA A 356 -12.13 -6.17 -12.77
C ALA A 356 -11.89 -5.89 -11.28
N ARG A 357 -12.86 -6.17 -10.40
CA ARG A 357 -12.69 -5.99 -8.95
C ARG A 357 -11.72 -7.00 -8.34
N VAL A 358 -11.75 -8.23 -8.82
CA VAL A 358 -10.81 -9.27 -8.39
C VAL A 358 -9.41 -8.89 -8.87
N LEU A 359 -9.29 -8.49 -10.14
CA LEU A 359 -8.06 -8.00 -10.73
C LEU A 359 -7.49 -6.80 -9.97
N ASP A 360 -8.31 -5.82 -9.58
CA ASP A 360 -7.90 -4.68 -8.75
C ASP A 360 -7.31 -5.14 -7.40
N ARG A 361 -7.95 -6.10 -6.74
CA ARG A 361 -7.50 -6.64 -5.45
C ARG A 361 -6.17 -7.38 -5.59
N GLU A 362 -6.07 -8.29 -6.56
CA GLU A 362 -4.85 -9.07 -6.80
C GLU A 362 -3.70 -8.17 -7.29
N PHE A 363 -4.01 -7.16 -8.11
CA PHE A 363 -3.04 -6.14 -8.50
C PHE A 363 -2.55 -5.34 -7.28
N TYR A 364 -3.46 -4.89 -6.41
CA TYR A 364 -3.09 -4.19 -5.20
C TYR A 364 -2.26 -5.07 -4.25
N ALA A 365 -2.61 -6.35 -4.10
CA ALA A 365 -1.83 -7.29 -3.29
C ALA A 365 -0.41 -7.48 -3.85
N LYS A 366 -0.26 -7.55 -5.18
CA LYS A 366 1.04 -7.75 -5.84
C LYS A 366 1.92 -6.49 -5.87
N TYR A 367 1.32 -5.30 -6.06
CA TYR A 367 2.05 -4.06 -6.31
C TYR A 367 1.86 -2.98 -5.23
N ALA A 368 1.07 -3.23 -4.19
CA ALA A 368 0.71 -2.28 -3.13
C ALA A 368 0.13 -0.94 -3.63
N ARG A 369 -0.55 -0.94 -4.78
CA ARG A 369 -1.09 0.25 -5.43
C ARG A 369 -2.26 -0.08 -6.35
N ARG A 370 -3.10 0.90 -6.68
CA ARG A 370 -4.18 0.73 -7.68
C ARG A 370 -3.61 0.70 -9.12
N PRO A 371 -4.28 0.01 -10.05
CA PRO A 371 -3.88 0.05 -11.45
C PRO A 371 -4.09 1.46 -12.03
N ASP A 372 -3.15 1.86 -12.89
CA ASP A 372 -3.11 3.14 -13.59
C ASP A 372 -3.59 3.03 -15.05
N ALA A 373 -4.07 1.85 -15.45
CA ALA A 373 -4.46 1.46 -16.80
C ALA A 373 -5.54 0.37 -16.74
N GLY A 374 -6.19 0.08 -17.88
CA GLY A 374 -7.14 -1.03 -17.99
C GLY A 374 -6.45 -2.40 -17.91
N PHE A 375 -7.21 -3.43 -17.55
CA PHE A 375 -6.75 -4.82 -17.62
C PHE A 375 -7.01 -5.40 -19.01
N HIS A 376 -6.05 -6.16 -19.54
CA HIS A 376 -6.17 -6.86 -20.82
C HIS A 376 -5.92 -8.35 -20.65
N LEU A 377 -6.90 -9.19 -20.97
CA LEU A 377 -6.74 -10.64 -21.01
C LEU A 377 -6.00 -11.05 -22.28
N LEU A 378 -4.94 -11.85 -22.14
CA LEU A 378 -4.25 -12.43 -23.29
C LEU A 378 -4.95 -13.71 -23.78
N ARG A 379 -5.55 -13.68 -24.98
CA ARG A 379 -6.10 -14.87 -25.63
C ARG A 379 -5.17 -15.42 -26.71
N PRO A 380 -4.89 -16.74 -26.74
CA PRO A 380 -4.15 -17.35 -27.85
C PRO A 380 -4.88 -17.15 -29.17
N GLU A 381 -4.15 -16.78 -30.23
CA GLU A 381 -4.75 -16.58 -31.57
C GLU A 381 -5.41 -17.88 -32.11
N ALA A 382 -4.95 -19.05 -31.69
CA ALA A 382 -5.52 -20.35 -32.08
C ALA A 382 -6.93 -20.59 -31.52
N ASP A 383 -7.28 -19.98 -30.38
CA ASP A 383 -8.57 -20.16 -29.71
C ASP A 383 -9.66 -19.22 -30.27
N MET A 384 -9.29 -18.26 -31.12
CA MET A 384 -10.22 -17.27 -31.71
C MET A 384 -11.22 -17.89 -32.71
N ASN A 385 -10.94 -19.09 -33.24
CA ASN A 385 -11.82 -19.80 -34.18
C ASN A 385 -12.77 -20.80 -33.50
N ALA A 386 -12.62 -21.05 -32.20
CA ALA A 386 -13.63 -21.79 -31.45
C ALA A 386 -14.84 -20.86 -31.26
N PRO A 387 -16.08 -21.28 -31.61
CA PRO A 387 -17.26 -20.46 -31.36
C PRO A 387 -17.30 -20.15 -29.87
N THR A 388 -17.08 -18.88 -29.55
CA THR A 388 -17.14 -18.38 -28.18
C THR A 388 -18.50 -18.73 -27.61
N ASP A 389 -18.51 -19.57 -26.59
CA ASP A 389 -19.59 -19.66 -25.62
C ASP A 389 -19.60 -18.33 -24.86
N ARG A 390 -20.01 -17.25 -25.54
CA ARG A 390 -20.10 -15.93 -24.94
C ARG A 390 -21.06 -16.07 -23.76
N PRO A 391 -20.67 -15.59 -22.56
CA PRO A 391 -21.57 -15.56 -21.43
C PRO A 391 -22.89 -14.94 -21.88
N ARG A 392 -24.01 -15.65 -21.74
CA ARG A 392 -25.31 -15.03 -21.98
C ARG A 392 -25.62 -14.17 -20.77
N GLU A 393 -25.80 -12.89 -21.02
CA GLU A 393 -26.07 -11.92 -19.98
C GLU A 393 -27.57 -11.70 -19.82
N TYR A 394 -28.01 -11.62 -18.57
CA TYR A 394 -29.39 -11.33 -18.17
C TYR A 394 -29.38 -10.16 -17.20
N ASP A 395 -30.26 -9.17 -17.37
CA ASP A 395 -30.31 -7.99 -16.48
C ASP A 395 -30.77 -8.32 -15.04
N THR A 396 -31.47 -9.45 -14.86
CA THR A 396 -31.97 -9.97 -13.59
C THR A 396 -31.91 -11.49 -13.60
N LEU A 397 -32.14 -12.15 -12.46
CA LEU A 397 -32.17 -13.61 -12.40
C LEU A 397 -33.25 -14.15 -13.37
N PRO A 398 -32.89 -14.92 -14.41
CA PRO A 398 -33.86 -15.38 -15.40
C PRO A 398 -34.62 -16.60 -14.86
N VAL A 399 -35.52 -16.37 -13.90
CA VAL A 399 -36.24 -17.42 -13.15
C VAL A 399 -36.88 -18.45 -14.07
N ARG A 400 -37.51 -18.03 -15.17
CA ARG A 400 -38.12 -18.97 -16.13
C ARG A 400 -37.09 -19.88 -16.79
N THR A 401 -36.01 -19.32 -17.33
CA THR A 401 -34.92 -20.08 -17.94
C THR A 401 -34.31 -21.06 -16.94
N LEU A 402 -34.10 -20.62 -15.70
CA LEU A 402 -33.54 -21.48 -14.66
C LEU A 402 -34.50 -22.61 -14.26
N MET A 403 -35.81 -22.33 -14.21
CA MET A 403 -36.84 -23.36 -13.97
C MET A 403 -36.90 -24.40 -15.09
N ASP A 404 -36.79 -23.96 -16.35
CA ASP A 404 -36.73 -24.84 -17.51
C ASP A 404 -35.47 -25.73 -17.42
N LEU A 405 -34.30 -25.14 -17.13
CA LEU A 405 -33.06 -25.89 -16.90
C LEU A 405 -33.18 -26.92 -15.76
N ILE A 406 -33.72 -26.53 -14.60
CA ILE A 406 -33.95 -27.46 -13.47
C ILE A 406 -34.90 -28.59 -13.88
N GLY A 407 -35.91 -28.28 -14.68
CA GLY A 407 -36.84 -29.25 -15.26
C GLY A 407 -36.17 -30.28 -16.15
N ASP A 408 -35.12 -29.87 -16.88
CA ASP A 408 -34.33 -30.70 -17.79
C ASP A 408 -33.08 -31.32 -17.15
N ALA A 409 -32.81 -31.05 -15.87
CA ALA A 409 -31.60 -31.49 -15.19
C ALA A 409 -31.49 -33.03 -15.15
N GLU A 410 -30.27 -33.53 -15.39
CA GLU A 410 -29.96 -34.96 -15.41
C GLU A 410 -29.05 -35.41 -14.25
N ARG A 411 -28.13 -34.55 -13.79
CA ARG A 411 -27.09 -34.94 -12.83
C ARG A 411 -27.15 -34.16 -11.53
N VAL A 412 -27.08 -32.82 -11.59
CA VAL A 412 -26.92 -32.00 -10.40
C VAL A 412 -27.60 -30.65 -10.50
N ILE A 413 -28.22 -30.22 -9.41
CA ILE A 413 -28.72 -28.87 -9.19
C ILE A 413 -28.04 -28.33 -7.95
N ARG A 414 -27.33 -27.19 -8.10
CA ARG A 414 -26.73 -26.49 -6.96
C ARG A 414 -27.21 -25.05 -6.88
N ILE A 415 -27.60 -24.62 -5.69
CA ILE A 415 -28.05 -23.25 -5.42
C ILE A 415 -27.25 -22.70 -4.26
N LEU A 416 -26.54 -21.59 -4.47
CA LEU A 416 -25.93 -20.75 -3.44
C LEU A 416 -26.50 -19.34 -3.57
N ASP A 417 -27.28 -18.90 -2.59
CA ASP A 417 -27.84 -17.55 -2.59
C ASP A 417 -28.07 -17.03 -1.16
N THR A 418 -28.15 -15.71 -0.99
CA THR A 418 -28.47 -15.11 0.31
C THR A 418 -29.95 -15.21 0.63
N SER A 419 -30.82 -14.91 -0.34
CA SER A 419 -32.28 -14.97 -0.22
C SER A 419 -32.90 -15.26 -1.57
N SER A 420 -32.99 -16.55 -1.89
CA SER A 420 -33.32 -17.01 -3.23
C SER A 420 -34.77 -16.68 -3.61
N THR A 421 -34.91 -15.76 -4.57
CA THR A 421 -36.23 -15.45 -5.15
C THR A 421 -36.80 -16.63 -5.92
N LEU A 422 -35.94 -17.47 -6.49
CA LEU A 422 -36.32 -18.73 -7.13
C LEU A 422 -37.09 -19.64 -6.17
N ILE A 423 -36.71 -19.70 -4.90
CA ILE A 423 -37.34 -20.58 -3.91
C ILE A 423 -38.57 -19.91 -3.28
N ALA A 424 -38.45 -18.65 -2.83
CA ALA A 424 -39.52 -17.98 -2.08
C ALA A 424 -40.69 -17.54 -2.96
N GLU A 425 -40.40 -16.90 -4.09
CA GLU A 425 -41.44 -16.44 -5.02
C GLU A 425 -41.79 -17.52 -6.03
N GLY A 426 -40.81 -18.34 -6.45
CA GLY A 426 -41.07 -19.49 -7.30
C GLY A 426 -41.87 -20.59 -6.61
N GLY A 427 -41.92 -20.60 -5.26
CA GLY A 427 -42.91 -21.31 -4.45
C GLY A 427 -43.20 -22.75 -4.89
N THR A 428 -44.49 -23.08 -5.03
CA THR A 428 -44.96 -24.42 -5.45
C THR A 428 -44.38 -24.88 -6.80
N PRO A 429 -44.28 -24.03 -7.85
CA PRO A 429 -43.59 -24.39 -9.09
C PRO A 429 -42.15 -24.88 -8.89
N PHE A 430 -41.34 -24.15 -8.11
CA PHE A 430 -39.95 -24.56 -7.82
C PHE A 430 -39.92 -25.91 -7.11
N VAL A 431 -40.69 -26.04 -6.01
CA VAL A 431 -40.77 -27.28 -5.23
C VAL A 431 -41.15 -28.48 -6.11
N ARG A 432 -42.19 -28.35 -6.93
CA ARG A 432 -42.64 -29.41 -7.85
C ARG A 432 -41.56 -29.82 -8.85
N THR A 433 -40.83 -28.86 -9.39
CA THR A 433 -39.79 -29.13 -10.41
C THR A 433 -38.60 -29.84 -9.79
N VAL A 434 -38.21 -29.44 -8.58
CA VAL A 434 -37.15 -30.13 -7.81
C VAL A 434 -37.59 -31.53 -7.39
N GLU A 435 -38.86 -31.73 -6.98
CA GLU A 435 -39.41 -33.06 -6.70
C GLU A 435 -39.29 -33.99 -7.92
N GLN A 436 -39.67 -33.52 -9.11
CA GLN A 436 -39.53 -34.28 -10.36
C GLN A 436 -38.05 -34.59 -10.69
N ALA A 437 -37.12 -33.66 -10.43
CA ALA A 437 -35.70 -33.91 -10.60
C ALA A 437 -35.18 -34.99 -9.61
N LEU A 438 -35.65 -34.94 -8.36
CA LEU A 438 -35.32 -35.95 -7.34
C LEU A 438 -35.89 -37.34 -7.72
N GLU A 439 -37.11 -37.41 -8.26
CA GLU A 439 -37.68 -38.66 -8.79
C GLU A 439 -36.81 -39.28 -9.90
N ARG A 440 -36.16 -38.44 -10.72
CA ARG A 440 -35.32 -38.87 -11.86
C ARG A 440 -33.91 -39.32 -11.53
N GLY A 441 -33.39 -39.10 -10.33
CA GLY A 441 -31.98 -39.43 -10.02
C GLY A 441 -31.06 -38.23 -9.78
N VAL A 442 -31.51 -37.01 -10.06
CA VAL A 442 -30.72 -35.77 -9.91
C VAL A 442 -30.34 -35.51 -8.45
N LYS A 443 -29.09 -35.08 -8.21
CA LYS A 443 -28.62 -34.62 -6.88
C LYS A 443 -28.91 -33.13 -6.71
N VAL A 444 -29.51 -32.74 -5.59
CA VAL A 444 -29.89 -31.35 -5.29
C VAL A 444 -29.16 -30.87 -4.04
N GLN A 445 -28.43 -29.76 -4.18
CA GLN A 445 -27.66 -29.15 -3.10
C GLN A 445 -28.01 -27.68 -2.97
N VAL A 446 -28.47 -27.26 -1.78
CA VAL A 446 -28.90 -25.88 -1.55
C VAL A 446 -28.17 -25.28 -0.36
N LEU A 447 -27.51 -24.14 -0.59
CA LEU A 447 -26.84 -23.29 0.38
C LEU A 447 -27.57 -21.96 0.52
N LEU A 448 -28.03 -21.67 1.74
CA LEU A 448 -28.66 -20.40 2.07
C LEU A 448 -28.00 -19.72 3.26
N LEU A 449 -28.11 -18.40 3.31
CA LEU A 449 -27.65 -17.61 4.44
C LEU A 449 -28.49 -17.93 5.68
N ALA A 450 -27.84 -18.25 6.79
CA ALA A 450 -28.52 -18.48 8.05
C ALA A 450 -29.12 -17.16 8.61
N PRO A 451 -30.45 -17.05 8.80
CA PRO A 451 -31.16 -15.79 9.09
C PRO A 451 -30.76 -15.14 10.43
N THR A 452 -30.14 -15.90 11.33
CA THR A 452 -29.79 -15.44 12.67
C THR A 452 -28.33 -15.02 12.82
N THR A 453 -27.54 -15.07 11.74
CA THR A 453 -26.11 -14.74 11.76
C THR A 453 -25.86 -13.24 11.64
N GLN A 454 -24.66 -12.79 12.05
CA GLN A 454 -24.25 -11.40 11.83
C GLN A 454 -24.23 -11.07 10.33
N ALA A 455 -23.75 -11.99 9.49
CA ALA A 455 -23.78 -11.85 8.04
C ALA A 455 -25.18 -11.61 7.47
N ALA A 456 -26.22 -12.26 8.03
CA ALA A 456 -27.61 -12.01 7.64
C ALA A 456 -28.10 -10.63 8.04
N GLN A 457 -27.76 -10.17 9.25
CA GLN A 457 -28.13 -8.84 9.74
C GLN A 457 -27.42 -7.73 8.95
N ASP A 458 -26.11 -7.87 8.75
CA ASP A 458 -25.32 -6.93 7.95
C ASP A 458 -25.91 -6.83 6.55
N ARG A 459 -26.24 -7.99 5.94
CA ARG A 459 -26.83 -8.02 4.62
C ARG A 459 -28.25 -7.44 4.57
N ALA A 460 -29.08 -7.69 5.58
CA ALA A 460 -30.41 -7.12 5.68
C ALA A 460 -30.34 -5.58 5.81
N ALA A 461 -29.46 -5.08 6.69
CA ALA A 461 -29.21 -3.66 6.89
C ALA A 461 -28.67 -2.99 5.62
N GLU A 462 -27.81 -3.70 4.88
CA GLU A 462 -27.24 -3.22 3.63
C GLU A 462 -28.27 -3.13 2.50
N ILE A 463 -29.09 -4.17 2.29
CA ILE A 463 -30.10 -4.19 1.21
C ILE A 463 -31.25 -3.22 1.49
N GLN A 464 -31.55 -2.93 2.77
CA GLN A 464 -32.67 -2.08 3.20
C GLN A 464 -34.03 -2.55 2.69
N ASP A 465 -34.18 -3.87 2.51
CA ASP A 465 -35.43 -4.48 2.09
C ASP A 465 -36.15 -5.10 3.30
N PRO A 466 -37.31 -4.56 3.71
CA PRO A 466 -38.08 -5.09 4.84
C PRO A 466 -38.51 -6.55 4.64
N ALA A 467 -38.60 -7.03 3.40
CA ALA A 467 -39.00 -8.39 3.09
C ALA A 467 -37.84 -9.40 3.09
N PHE A 468 -36.58 -8.95 3.30
CA PHE A 468 -35.41 -9.81 3.17
C PHE A 468 -35.41 -10.95 4.19
N GLU A 469 -35.61 -10.65 5.47
CA GLU A 469 -35.64 -11.65 6.54
C GLU A 469 -36.81 -12.63 6.36
N ALA A 470 -38.02 -12.11 6.14
CA ALA A 470 -39.21 -12.92 5.89
C ALA A 470 -39.03 -13.88 4.70
N ARG A 471 -38.24 -13.47 3.69
CA ARG A 471 -37.93 -14.27 2.51
C ARG A 471 -36.96 -15.40 2.81
N ILE A 472 -35.92 -15.15 3.61
CA ILE A 472 -35.01 -16.22 4.08
C ILE A 472 -35.82 -17.25 4.88
N GLU A 473 -36.72 -16.79 5.75
CA GLU A 473 -37.60 -17.70 6.49
C GLU A 473 -38.51 -18.53 5.59
N GLU A 474 -39.11 -17.91 4.57
CA GLU A 474 -39.93 -18.62 3.58
C GLU A 474 -39.09 -19.63 2.79
N ASN A 475 -37.87 -19.29 2.37
CA ASN A 475 -36.97 -20.23 1.71
C ASN A 475 -36.71 -21.46 2.59
N ILE A 476 -36.36 -21.24 3.85
CA ILE A 476 -36.08 -22.32 4.81
C ILE A 476 -37.33 -23.18 5.05
N ARG A 477 -38.50 -22.55 5.18
CA ARG A 477 -39.79 -23.23 5.36
C ARG A 477 -40.11 -24.14 4.18
N GLN A 478 -39.96 -23.65 2.95
CA GLN A 478 -40.20 -24.42 1.73
C GLN A 478 -39.22 -25.58 1.60
N LEU A 479 -37.93 -25.35 1.84
CA LEU A 479 -36.90 -26.39 1.78
C LEU A 479 -37.09 -27.47 2.86
N ARG A 480 -37.56 -27.10 4.06
CA ARG A 480 -37.93 -28.09 5.10
C ARG A 480 -39.13 -28.95 4.71
N ARG A 481 -40.10 -28.38 4.00
CA ARG A 481 -41.25 -29.14 3.50
C ARG A 481 -40.80 -30.12 2.43
N LEU A 482 -39.98 -29.65 1.49
CA LEU A 482 -39.37 -30.48 0.45
C LEU A 482 -38.52 -31.61 1.05
N ALA A 483 -37.62 -31.32 1.99
CA ALA A 483 -36.77 -32.32 2.63
C ALA A 483 -37.57 -33.41 3.37
N ARG A 484 -38.60 -33.02 4.13
CA ARG A 484 -39.47 -33.97 4.82
C ARG A 484 -40.26 -34.86 3.86
N LYS A 485 -40.78 -34.27 2.78
CA LYS A 485 -41.51 -35.03 1.76
C LYS A 485 -40.58 -35.99 1.02
N ALA A 486 -39.42 -35.53 0.57
CA ALA A 486 -38.42 -36.36 -0.10
C ALA A 486 -38.01 -37.56 0.76
N LEU A 487 -37.81 -37.36 2.07
CA LEU A 487 -37.54 -38.45 3.01
C LEU A 487 -38.72 -39.44 3.11
N ALA A 488 -39.95 -38.93 3.18
CA ALA A 488 -41.16 -39.77 3.21
C ALA A 488 -41.36 -40.57 1.91
N ASP A 489 -40.95 -40.01 0.78
CA ASP A 489 -40.98 -40.64 -0.54
C ASP A 489 -39.79 -41.59 -0.77
N GLY A 490 -38.91 -41.79 0.22
CA GLY A 490 -37.78 -42.71 0.16
C GLY A 490 -36.57 -42.20 -0.64
N VAL A 491 -36.49 -40.88 -0.89
CA VAL A 491 -35.33 -40.26 -1.51
C VAL A 491 -34.15 -40.33 -0.54
N ALA A 492 -33.00 -40.84 -1.00
CA ALA A 492 -31.80 -40.93 -0.18
C ALA A 492 -31.32 -39.54 0.28
N ALA A 493 -30.87 -39.44 1.54
CA ALA A 493 -30.52 -38.17 2.17
C ALA A 493 -29.37 -37.42 1.48
N ASP A 494 -28.48 -38.13 0.78
CA ASP A 494 -27.38 -37.56 0.00
C ASP A 494 -27.82 -36.99 -1.36
N ARG A 495 -29.07 -37.25 -1.78
CA ARG A 495 -29.65 -36.73 -3.03
C ARG A 495 -30.35 -35.39 -2.84
N LEU A 496 -30.77 -35.04 -1.63
CA LEU A 496 -31.26 -33.70 -1.29
C LEU A 496 -30.56 -33.20 -0.03
N GLU A 497 -29.58 -32.33 -0.20
CA GLU A 497 -28.84 -31.72 0.90
C GLU A 497 -29.13 -30.22 0.98
N VAL A 498 -29.62 -29.75 2.12
CA VAL A 498 -29.84 -28.33 2.39
C VAL A 498 -28.97 -27.91 3.56
N ARG A 499 -28.12 -26.90 3.34
CA ARG A 499 -27.19 -26.38 4.34
C ARG A 499 -27.30 -24.86 4.48
N LEU A 500 -26.91 -24.36 5.65
CA LEU A 500 -26.91 -22.96 6.01
C LEU A 500 -25.49 -22.48 6.26
N TYR A 501 -25.09 -21.39 5.60
CA TYR A 501 -23.80 -20.76 5.79
C TYR A 501 -23.94 -19.47 6.63
N ASP A 502 -22.84 -19.05 7.26
CA ASP A 502 -22.80 -17.90 8.16
C ASP A 502 -21.84 -16.78 7.72
N ARG A 503 -21.16 -16.97 6.58
CA ARG A 503 -20.29 -15.97 5.95
C ARG A 503 -20.75 -15.67 4.53
N LEU A 504 -20.98 -14.40 4.20
CA LEU A 504 -21.41 -13.98 2.86
C LEU A 504 -20.48 -14.54 1.76
N PRO A 505 -21.04 -15.07 0.65
CA PRO A 505 -20.28 -15.45 -0.52
C PRO A 505 -19.92 -14.23 -1.37
N GLU A 506 -18.97 -14.37 -2.29
CA GLU A 506 -18.64 -13.29 -3.23
C GLU A 506 -19.66 -13.20 -4.38
N CYS A 507 -20.31 -14.32 -4.71
CA CYS A 507 -21.37 -14.41 -5.72
C CYS A 507 -22.50 -15.36 -5.30
N SER A 508 -23.67 -15.23 -5.94
CA SER A 508 -24.70 -16.26 -5.99
C SER A 508 -24.44 -17.18 -7.17
N VAL A 509 -24.77 -18.45 -7.01
CA VAL A 509 -24.50 -19.52 -7.97
C VAL A 509 -25.75 -20.36 -8.14
N HIS A 510 -26.21 -20.52 -9.36
CA HIS A 510 -27.25 -21.48 -9.73
C HIS A 510 -26.68 -22.39 -10.80
N GLN A 511 -26.20 -23.57 -10.41
CA GLN A 511 -25.67 -24.58 -11.31
C GLN A 511 -26.75 -25.59 -11.63
N VAL A 512 -26.92 -25.88 -12.91
CA VAL A 512 -27.68 -27.02 -13.42
C VAL A 512 -26.80 -27.77 -14.40
N ASP A 513 -26.39 -28.98 -14.01
CA ASP A 513 -25.42 -29.79 -14.75
C ASP A 513 -24.16 -28.98 -15.10
N ASP A 514 -23.86 -28.81 -16.39
CA ASP A 514 -22.66 -28.11 -16.87
C ASP A 514 -22.91 -26.60 -17.10
N ARG A 515 -24.09 -26.08 -16.74
CA ARG A 515 -24.43 -24.65 -16.88
C ARG A 515 -24.47 -23.97 -15.52
N ILE A 516 -23.84 -22.81 -15.44
CA ILE A 516 -23.78 -22.01 -14.22
C ILE A 516 -24.34 -20.62 -14.52
N MET A 517 -25.32 -20.20 -13.74
CA MET A 517 -25.74 -18.79 -13.66
C MET A 517 -25.13 -18.15 -12.43
N VAL A 518 -24.28 -17.15 -12.64
CA VAL A 518 -23.57 -16.45 -11.57
C VAL A 518 -23.93 -14.98 -11.53
N ALA A 519 -24.11 -14.43 -10.33
CA ALA A 519 -24.21 -12.99 -10.10
C ALA A 519 -23.42 -12.58 -8.85
N PHE A 520 -22.62 -11.53 -8.97
CA PHE A 520 -21.82 -11.04 -7.85
C PHE A 520 -22.68 -10.28 -6.85
N LEU A 521 -22.41 -10.46 -5.55
CA LEU A 521 -23.20 -9.80 -4.51
C LEU A 521 -23.02 -8.28 -4.62
N PRO A 522 -24.08 -7.53 -4.99
CA PRO A 522 -23.96 -6.09 -5.19
C PRO A 522 -24.12 -5.35 -3.86
N TYR A 523 -23.53 -4.16 -3.78
CA TYR A 523 -23.79 -3.27 -2.64
C TYR A 523 -25.23 -2.76 -2.68
N GLN A 524 -25.95 -2.82 -1.55
CA GLN A 524 -27.32 -2.30 -1.38
C GLN A 524 -28.40 -2.86 -2.33
N ARG A 525 -28.13 -3.96 -3.04
CA ARG A 525 -29.09 -4.57 -3.98
C ARG A 525 -29.22 -6.07 -3.74
N ARG A 526 -30.32 -6.65 -4.19
CA ARG A 526 -30.50 -8.11 -4.19
C ARG A 526 -29.75 -8.73 -5.36
N THR A 527 -29.21 -9.93 -5.16
CA THR A 527 -28.58 -10.74 -6.20
C THR A 527 -29.53 -11.01 -7.37
N SER A 528 -30.83 -11.19 -7.11
CA SER A 528 -31.82 -11.43 -8.17
C SER A 528 -32.11 -10.21 -9.07
N ARG A 529 -31.72 -8.99 -8.64
CA ARG A 529 -31.98 -7.73 -9.35
C ARG A 529 -30.72 -7.12 -9.97
N VAL A 530 -29.67 -7.91 -10.11
CA VAL A 530 -28.46 -7.52 -10.83
C VAL A 530 -28.21 -8.44 -11.99
N LYS A 531 -27.21 -8.12 -12.79
CA LYS A 531 -26.83 -8.89 -13.97
C LYS A 531 -26.40 -10.31 -13.58
N HIS A 532 -26.94 -11.30 -14.28
CA HIS A 532 -26.54 -12.71 -14.21
C HIS A 532 -25.84 -13.09 -15.49
N LEU A 533 -24.80 -13.91 -15.38
CA LEU A 533 -24.07 -14.48 -16.51
C LEU A 533 -24.31 -15.99 -16.54
N GLU A 534 -24.87 -16.50 -17.63
CA GLU A 534 -24.89 -17.93 -17.94
C GLU A 534 -23.58 -18.30 -18.65
N ILE A 535 -22.85 -19.23 -18.05
CA ILE A 535 -21.54 -19.70 -18.48
C ILE A 535 -21.46 -21.22 -18.35
N GLY A 536 -20.60 -21.84 -19.16
CA GLY A 536 -20.27 -23.25 -18.99
C GLY A 536 -19.44 -23.49 -17.72
N HIS A 537 -19.59 -24.68 -17.14
CA HIS A 537 -18.84 -25.15 -15.97
C HIS A 537 -17.32 -25.06 -16.17
N ASP A 538 -16.84 -25.35 -17.38
CA ASP A 538 -15.41 -25.40 -17.67
C ASP A 538 -14.80 -24.01 -17.92
N ALA A 539 -15.63 -22.97 -18.08
CA ALA A 539 -15.16 -21.59 -18.20
C ALA A 539 -14.52 -21.12 -16.88
N SER A 540 -13.52 -20.25 -16.93
CA SER A 540 -12.81 -19.77 -15.72
C SER A 540 -13.76 -19.18 -14.68
N LEU A 541 -14.73 -18.37 -15.11
CA LEU A 541 -15.75 -17.81 -14.22
C LEU A 541 -16.69 -18.90 -13.64
N GLY A 542 -16.91 -19.99 -14.38
CA GLY A 542 -17.68 -21.15 -13.93
C GLY A 542 -16.94 -21.92 -12.85
N GLN A 543 -15.64 -22.15 -13.03
CA GLN A 543 -14.77 -22.76 -12.03
C GLN A 543 -14.68 -21.91 -10.75
N PHE A 544 -14.56 -20.59 -10.88
CA PHE A 544 -14.62 -19.66 -9.74
C PHE A 544 -15.95 -19.79 -8.97
N ALA A 545 -17.09 -19.76 -9.68
CA ALA A 545 -18.41 -19.93 -9.06
C ALA A 545 -18.53 -21.27 -8.32
N GLN A 546 -17.98 -22.34 -8.89
CA GLN A 546 -17.94 -23.64 -8.24
C GLN A 546 -17.06 -23.65 -6.98
N LEU A 547 -15.88 -23.03 -7.02
CA LEU A 547 -15.02 -22.89 -5.84
C LEU A 547 -15.72 -22.13 -4.71
N GLN A 548 -16.47 -21.07 -5.04
CA GLN A 548 -17.30 -20.36 -4.06
C GLN A 548 -18.35 -21.29 -3.45
N PHE A 549 -19.02 -22.10 -4.27
CA PHE A 549 -19.97 -23.10 -3.79
C PHE A 549 -19.32 -24.10 -2.84
N GLU A 550 -18.25 -24.79 -3.27
CA GLU A 550 -17.59 -25.86 -2.52
C GLU A 550 -16.98 -25.36 -1.21
N SER A 551 -16.36 -24.17 -1.23
CA SER A 551 -15.80 -23.53 -0.03
C SER A 551 -16.88 -23.28 1.03
N LYS A 552 -18.04 -22.76 0.62
CA LYS A 552 -19.16 -22.53 1.54
C LYS A 552 -19.82 -23.84 1.95
N TRP A 553 -19.91 -24.81 1.04
CA TRP A 553 -20.48 -26.12 1.31
C TRP A 553 -19.76 -26.85 2.45
N ALA A 554 -18.43 -26.81 2.44
CA ALA A 554 -17.58 -27.44 3.45
C ALA A 554 -17.76 -26.84 4.86
N ALA A 555 -18.02 -25.53 4.95
CA ALA A 555 -18.22 -24.82 6.22
C ALA A 555 -19.70 -24.74 6.67
N ALA A 556 -20.64 -25.03 5.78
CA ALA A 556 -22.07 -24.86 6.05
C ALA A 556 -22.65 -25.99 6.92
N ARG A 557 -23.64 -25.63 7.73
CA ARG A 557 -24.33 -26.53 8.66
C ARG A 557 -25.57 -27.14 8.02
N PRO A 558 -25.87 -28.44 8.18
CA PRO A 558 -27.11 -29.02 7.66
C PRO A 558 -28.34 -28.35 8.29
N LEU A 559 -29.38 -28.17 7.47
CA LEU A 559 -30.67 -27.61 7.90
C LEU A 559 -31.47 -28.62 8.77
N GLU A 560 -31.15 -29.90 8.66
CA GLU A 560 -31.77 -30.97 9.45
C GLU A 560 -31.60 -30.73 10.96
N GLY A 561 -32.68 -30.97 11.71
CA GLY A 561 -32.76 -30.74 13.17
C GLY A 561 -32.74 -29.28 13.63
N MET A 562 -32.65 -28.31 12.71
CA MET A 562 -32.94 -26.91 13.04
C MET A 562 -34.46 -26.72 13.15
N LYS A 563 -34.94 -25.97 14.15
CA LYS A 563 -36.33 -25.56 14.36
C LYS A 563 -36.40 -24.05 14.61
N TYR A 564 -37.47 -23.38 14.17
CA TYR A 564 -37.71 -22.02 14.65
C TYR A 564 -38.22 -22.06 16.09
N ALA A 565 -37.82 -21.07 16.89
CA ALA A 565 -38.38 -20.85 18.20
C ALA A 565 -38.64 -19.35 18.41
N ASP A 566 -39.81 -19.02 18.91
CA ASP A 566 -40.18 -17.66 19.28
C ASP A 566 -39.74 -17.42 20.72
N LEU A 567 -38.68 -16.63 20.89
CA LEU A 567 -38.15 -16.20 22.17
C LEU A 567 -38.96 -15.02 22.66
N ARG A 568 -39.71 -15.19 23.75
CA ARG A 568 -40.51 -14.14 24.38
C ARG A 568 -39.78 -13.58 25.59
N ASN A 569 -39.51 -12.28 25.56
CA ASN A 569 -39.04 -11.51 26.70
C ASN A 569 -40.01 -10.34 26.94
N GLY A 570 -41.03 -10.56 27.77
CA GLY A 570 -42.14 -9.62 27.93
C GLY A 570 -42.98 -9.49 26.64
N GLN A 571 -43.06 -8.28 26.09
CA GLN A 571 -43.75 -7.99 24.83
C GLN A 571 -42.85 -8.18 23.59
N ASP A 572 -41.53 -8.31 23.76
CA ASP A 572 -40.59 -8.52 22.66
C ASP A 572 -40.56 -9.99 22.26
N VAL A 573 -40.79 -10.27 20.98
CA VAL A 573 -40.80 -11.62 20.41
C VAL A 573 -39.72 -11.69 19.34
N LYS A 574 -38.65 -12.43 19.62
CA LYS A 574 -37.56 -12.68 18.66
C LYS A 574 -37.63 -14.09 18.14
N ARG A 575 -37.84 -14.24 16.84
CA ARG A 575 -37.79 -15.54 16.17
C ARG A 575 -36.34 -15.95 15.93
N LEU A 576 -35.97 -17.14 16.42
CA LEU A 576 -34.63 -17.69 16.31
C LEU A 576 -34.68 -19.03 15.58
N LEU A 577 -33.69 -19.27 14.71
CA LEU A 577 -33.41 -20.58 14.16
C LEU A 577 -32.44 -21.30 15.08
N LEU A 578 -32.89 -22.35 15.74
CA LEU A 578 -32.14 -23.07 16.79
C LEU A 578 -32.00 -24.54 16.41
N ARG A 579 -30.88 -25.16 16.82
CA ARG A 579 -30.76 -26.62 16.77
C ARG A 579 -31.37 -27.19 18.04
N ILE A 580 -32.43 -27.99 17.89
CA ILE A 580 -33.17 -28.57 19.00
C ILE A 580 -33.23 -30.08 18.80
N TRP A 581 -32.85 -30.83 19.82
CA TRP A 581 -32.91 -32.29 19.79
C TRP A 581 -33.57 -32.83 21.04
N GLU A 582 -34.12 -34.03 20.88
CA GLU A 582 -34.64 -34.83 21.98
C GLU A 582 -33.55 -35.81 22.39
N ALA A 583 -33.15 -35.78 23.66
CA ALA A 583 -32.35 -36.86 24.23
C ALA A 583 -33.31 -37.80 24.97
N ALA A 584 -33.21 -39.10 24.66
CA ALA A 584 -33.76 -40.10 25.55
C ALA A 584 -33.07 -39.92 26.91
N GLY A 585 -33.84 -39.59 27.95
CA GLY A 585 -33.27 -39.35 29.28
C GLY A 585 -32.41 -40.54 29.72
N PRO A 586 -31.37 -40.33 30.55
CA PRO A 586 -30.62 -41.43 31.11
C PRO A 586 -31.61 -42.41 31.74
N VAL A 587 -31.57 -43.67 31.30
CA VAL A 587 -32.29 -44.75 31.96
C VAL A 587 -31.69 -44.83 33.36
N VAL A 588 -32.32 -44.13 34.31
CA VAL A 588 -31.94 -44.21 35.72
C VAL A 588 -32.01 -45.69 36.06
N ALA A 589 -30.85 -46.28 36.36
CA ALA A 589 -30.78 -47.66 36.79
C ALA A 589 -31.77 -47.81 37.97
N PRO A 590 -32.64 -48.83 37.95
CA PRO A 590 -33.64 -48.99 38.99
C PRO A 590 -32.92 -49.32 40.29
N ASP A 591 -32.58 -48.31 41.08
CA ASP A 591 -32.17 -48.50 42.46
C ASP A 591 -33.37 -49.09 43.19
N GLY A 592 -33.20 -50.36 43.57
CA GLY A 592 -34.25 -51.25 43.96
C GLY A 592 -35.05 -50.74 45.16
N GLY A 593 -36.38 -50.74 45.03
CA GLY A 593 -37.26 -50.68 46.18
C GLY A 593 -38.63 -50.06 45.96
N GLY A 594 -39.48 -50.71 45.16
CA GLY A 594 -40.92 -50.74 45.43
C GLY A 594 -41.81 -49.64 44.82
N ALA A 595 -42.90 -50.11 44.23
CA ALA A 595 -44.15 -49.42 43.87
C ALA A 595 -44.20 -48.60 42.55
N ARG A 596 -44.53 -49.35 41.49
CA ARG A 596 -45.35 -49.00 40.31
C ARG A 596 -45.92 -47.57 40.28
N GLY A 597 -45.30 -46.75 39.44
CA GLY A 597 -45.98 -45.77 38.60
C GLY A 597 -45.21 -45.68 37.30
N GLU A 598 -45.77 -46.16 36.19
CA GLU A 598 -45.22 -45.93 34.84
C GLU A 598 -45.26 -44.43 34.56
N ARG A 599 -44.24 -43.69 35.01
CA ARG A 599 -43.96 -42.36 34.51
C ARG A 599 -43.39 -42.55 33.12
N SER A 600 -44.24 -42.32 32.11
CA SER A 600 -43.80 -42.11 30.74
C SER A 600 -42.62 -41.13 30.77
N GLY A 601 -41.42 -41.61 30.45
CA GLY A 601 -40.21 -40.81 30.52
C GLY A 601 -40.33 -39.68 29.52
N SER A 602 -40.61 -38.47 30.00
CA SER A 602 -40.65 -37.28 29.14
C SER A 602 -39.26 -37.08 28.56
N ALA A 603 -39.14 -37.18 27.23
CA ALA A 603 -37.90 -36.85 26.53
C ALA A 603 -37.49 -35.43 26.93
N SER A 604 -36.23 -35.26 27.33
CA SER A 604 -35.68 -33.94 27.64
C SER A 604 -35.25 -33.30 26.33
N LEU A 605 -35.73 -32.08 26.11
CA LEU A 605 -35.35 -31.27 24.96
C LEU A 605 -34.10 -30.47 25.32
N TYR A 606 -33.16 -30.41 24.40
CA TYR A 606 -31.95 -29.61 24.55
C TYR A 606 -31.80 -28.69 23.35
N LEU A 607 -31.13 -27.56 23.59
CA LEU A 607 -30.75 -26.61 22.54
C LEU A 607 -29.30 -26.20 22.70
N ALA A 608 -28.68 -25.82 21.59
CA ALA A 608 -27.34 -25.24 21.55
C ALA A 608 -27.38 -23.97 20.69
N SER A 609 -27.03 -22.83 21.26
CA SER A 609 -27.02 -21.55 20.51
C SER A 609 -26.21 -20.45 21.20
N ASN A 610 -25.14 -20.00 20.53
CA ASN A 610 -24.34 -18.84 20.97
C ASN A 610 -25.16 -17.53 20.99
N ARG A 611 -26.25 -17.46 20.22
CA ARG A 611 -27.09 -16.26 20.14
C ARG A 611 -28.01 -16.11 21.36
N ILE A 612 -28.41 -17.23 21.97
CA ILE A 612 -29.21 -17.19 23.21
C ILE A 612 -28.38 -16.54 24.32
N GLU A 613 -27.10 -16.88 24.44
CA GLU A 613 -26.21 -16.24 25.41
C GLU A 613 -26.07 -14.73 25.20
N GLY A 614 -25.89 -14.30 23.94
CA GLY A 614 -25.84 -12.87 23.61
C GLY A 614 -27.14 -12.12 23.94
N ILE A 615 -28.30 -12.75 23.72
CA ILE A 615 -29.61 -12.16 24.06
C ILE A 615 -29.81 -12.11 25.58
N LEU A 616 -29.45 -13.17 26.30
CA LEU A 616 -29.53 -13.21 27.76
C LEU A 616 -28.61 -12.16 28.39
N ALA A 617 -27.37 -12.03 27.90
CA ALA A 617 -26.43 -11.01 28.34
C ALA A 617 -26.94 -9.58 28.07
N ALA A 618 -27.49 -9.33 26.87
CA ALA A 618 -28.07 -8.03 26.52
C ALA A 618 -29.31 -7.67 27.35
N ALA A 619 -30.04 -8.67 27.83
CA ALA A 619 -31.18 -8.48 28.74
C ALA A 619 -30.75 -8.20 30.20
N GLY A 620 -29.45 -8.06 30.48
CA GLY A 620 -28.93 -7.82 31.84
C GLY A 620 -28.93 -9.07 32.72
N VAL A 621 -29.14 -10.26 32.13
CA VAL A 621 -29.10 -11.55 32.82
C VAL A 621 -27.65 -12.02 32.86
N GLY A 622 -26.84 -11.39 33.71
CA GLY A 622 -25.51 -11.89 34.03
C GLY A 622 -25.60 -13.12 34.95
N PRO A 623 -24.59 -14.00 34.97
CA PRO A 623 -24.44 -15.02 36.01
C PRO A 623 -24.04 -14.34 37.32
N GLY A 624 -24.99 -13.66 37.97
CA GLY A 624 -24.81 -13.04 39.27
C GLY A 624 -25.03 -14.09 40.37
N PRO A 625 -24.08 -14.28 41.30
CA PRO A 625 -24.29 -15.13 42.47
C PRO A 625 -25.15 -14.35 43.48
N GLY A 626 -26.46 -14.38 43.28
CA GLY A 626 -27.42 -13.73 44.18
C GLY A 626 -28.71 -14.52 44.22
N GLU A 627 -28.94 -15.18 45.35
CA GLU A 627 -30.02 -16.13 45.64
C GLU A 627 -31.45 -15.56 45.44
N ASP A 628 -31.59 -14.24 45.25
CA ASP A 628 -32.88 -13.54 45.07
C ASP A 628 -33.04 -12.86 43.70
N SER A 629 -32.16 -13.15 42.74
CA SER A 629 -32.28 -12.59 41.39
C SER A 629 -33.41 -13.30 40.64
N HIS A 630 -34.59 -12.68 40.56
CA HIS A 630 -35.67 -13.13 39.68
C HIS A 630 -35.17 -13.16 38.22
N VAL A 631 -34.67 -14.33 37.79
CA VAL A 631 -34.29 -14.56 36.38
C VAL A 631 -35.52 -14.23 35.54
N PRO A 632 -35.46 -13.25 34.63
CA PRO A 632 -36.57 -13.03 33.71
C PRO A 632 -36.78 -14.34 32.96
N GLN A 633 -37.97 -14.94 33.13
CA GLN A 633 -38.32 -16.20 32.48
C GLN A 633 -38.38 -15.93 30.97
N VAL A 634 -37.27 -16.14 30.30
CA VAL A 634 -37.22 -16.16 28.85
C VAL A 634 -37.94 -17.42 28.41
N ARG A 635 -39.09 -17.23 27.77
CA ARG A 635 -39.95 -18.34 27.34
C ARG A 635 -39.71 -18.62 25.87
N LEU A 636 -39.60 -19.90 25.52
CA LEU A 636 -39.43 -20.38 24.16
C LEU A 636 -40.69 -21.12 23.71
N ILE A 637 -41.22 -20.74 22.56
CA ILE A 637 -42.25 -21.50 21.85
C ILE A 637 -41.59 -22.10 20.60
N VAL A 638 -41.44 -23.42 20.58
CA VAL A 638 -40.72 -24.12 19.53
C VAL A 638 -41.68 -24.58 18.43
N GLU A 639 -41.33 -24.32 17.17
CA GLU A 639 -42.09 -24.78 16.00
C GLU A 639 -42.21 -26.31 15.98
N GLY A 640 -43.43 -26.82 15.79
CA GLY A 640 -43.72 -28.26 15.77
C GLY A 640 -43.99 -28.87 17.15
N LEU A 641 -43.92 -28.07 18.23
CA LEU A 641 -44.33 -28.44 19.59
C LEU A 641 -45.45 -27.50 20.08
N PRO A 642 -46.63 -27.51 19.43
CA PRO A 642 -47.67 -26.51 19.65
C PRO A 642 -48.25 -26.57 21.07
N GLY A 643 -48.33 -25.40 21.72
CA GLY A 643 -48.99 -25.23 23.02
C GLY A 643 -48.09 -25.43 24.24
N GLN A 644 -46.81 -25.76 24.06
CA GLN A 644 -45.86 -25.95 25.15
C GLN A 644 -44.85 -24.79 25.17
N GLU A 645 -44.86 -24.02 26.25
CA GLU A 645 -43.80 -23.02 26.53
C GLU A 645 -42.67 -23.73 27.26
N TYR A 646 -41.43 -23.37 26.95
CA TYR A 646 -40.24 -23.91 27.59
C TYR A 646 -39.47 -22.80 28.29
N CYS A 647 -38.97 -23.08 29.48
CA CYS A 647 -37.98 -22.28 30.17
C CYS A 647 -36.57 -22.79 29.84
N LEU A 648 -35.64 -21.85 29.71
CA LEU A 648 -34.21 -22.15 29.56
C LEU A 648 -33.63 -22.52 30.92
N SER A 649 -33.04 -23.72 31.04
CA SER A 649 -32.19 -24.05 32.18
C SER A 649 -30.93 -23.19 32.19
N GLU A 650 -30.18 -23.21 33.30
CA GLU A 650 -28.79 -22.75 33.32
C GLU A 650 -27.94 -23.45 32.23
N PRO A 651 -26.88 -22.80 31.71
CA PRO A 651 -26.03 -23.41 30.71
C PRO A 651 -25.33 -24.63 31.31
N ILE A 652 -25.48 -25.77 30.64
CA ILE A 652 -24.80 -27.01 31.02
C ILE A 652 -23.39 -26.90 30.43
N PHE A 653 -22.40 -26.73 31.32
CA PHE A 653 -21.01 -26.60 30.88
C PHE A 653 -20.50 -27.93 30.29
N PRO A 654 -19.67 -27.90 29.23
CA PRO A 654 -19.23 -29.10 28.51
C PRO A 654 -18.44 -30.10 29.37
N ASP A 655 -17.88 -29.65 30.48
CA ASP A 655 -17.08 -30.42 31.44
C ASP A 655 -17.92 -31.05 32.57
N ALA A 656 -19.18 -30.67 32.73
CA ALA A 656 -20.10 -31.34 33.64
C ALA A 656 -20.53 -32.71 33.07
N PRO A 657 -20.79 -33.75 33.90
CA PRO A 657 -21.24 -35.06 33.41
C PRO A 657 -22.48 -34.99 32.51
N GLU A 658 -23.43 -34.11 32.85
CA GLU A 658 -24.62 -33.84 32.01
C GLU A 658 -24.25 -33.16 30.68
N GLY A 659 -23.23 -32.30 30.68
CA GLY A 659 -22.74 -31.59 29.50
C GLY A 659 -21.99 -32.50 28.54
N ILE A 660 -21.17 -33.42 29.07
CA ILE A 660 -20.50 -34.46 28.29
C ILE A 660 -21.55 -35.35 27.62
N LEU A 661 -22.52 -35.86 28.39
CA LEU A 661 -23.60 -36.69 27.85
C LEU A 661 -24.45 -35.95 26.81
N ALA A 662 -24.78 -34.68 27.06
CA ALA A 662 -25.54 -33.88 26.10
C ALA A 662 -24.73 -33.58 24.82
N ALA A 663 -23.42 -33.33 24.94
CA ALA A 663 -22.52 -33.12 23.81
C ALA A 663 -22.29 -34.41 23.00
N GLU A 664 -22.18 -35.56 23.66
CA GLU A 664 -22.10 -36.88 23.02
C GLU A 664 -23.40 -37.24 22.30
N ALA A 665 -24.56 -37.03 22.94
CA ALA A 665 -25.87 -37.21 22.32
C ALA A 665 -26.04 -36.28 21.11
N PHE A 666 -25.59 -35.03 21.23
CA PHE A 666 -25.57 -34.08 20.12
C PHE A 666 -24.67 -34.55 18.97
N ALA A 667 -23.45 -35.01 19.27
CA ALA A 667 -22.54 -35.55 18.25
C ALA A 667 -23.09 -36.81 17.58
N ALA A 668 -23.82 -37.66 18.31
CA ALA A 668 -24.48 -38.84 17.76
C ALA A 668 -25.62 -38.48 16.80
N VAL A 669 -26.39 -37.43 17.09
CA VAL A 669 -27.50 -36.98 16.25
C VAL A 669 -27.03 -36.16 15.05
N PHE A 670 -25.98 -35.34 15.21
CA PHE A 670 -25.58 -34.32 14.22
C PHE A 670 -24.18 -34.51 13.62
N GLY A 671 -23.45 -35.54 14.03
CA GLY A 671 -22.12 -35.89 13.49
C GLY A 671 -20.95 -35.00 13.95
N ALA A 672 -21.18 -34.04 14.86
CA ALA A 672 -20.14 -33.18 15.43
C ALA A 672 -20.58 -32.63 16.80
N ALA A 673 -19.63 -32.35 17.70
CA ALA A 673 -19.90 -31.72 18.99
C ALA A 673 -20.42 -30.26 18.81
N PRO A 674 -21.23 -29.74 19.75
CA PRO A 674 -21.75 -28.39 19.65
C PRO A 674 -20.64 -27.35 19.90
N ASP A 675 -20.63 -26.30 19.09
CA ASP A 675 -19.75 -25.12 19.18
C ASP A 675 -20.33 -24.03 20.12
N ALA A 676 -21.35 -24.39 20.90
CA ALA A 676 -22.14 -23.49 21.73
C ALA A 676 -22.57 -24.14 23.05
N PRO A 677 -22.82 -23.34 24.11
CA PRO A 677 -23.38 -23.85 25.36
C PRO A 677 -24.70 -24.57 25.13
N ILE A 678 -24.87 -25.71 25.82
CA ILE A 678 -26.08 -26.53 25.78
C ILE A 678 -27.00 -26.08 26.91
N ARG A 679 -28.29 -25.91 26.63
CA ARG A 679 -29.33 -25.70 27.65
C ARG A 679 -30.40 -26.76 27.52
N ARG A 680 -30.92 -27.21 28.66
CA ARG A 680 -32.14 -28.03 28.72
C ARG A 680 -33.35 -27.11 28.60
N LEU A 681 -34.35 -27.58 27.88
CA LEU A 681 -35.65 -26.95 27.73
C LEU A 681 -36.63 -27.64 28.66
N ASP A 682 -36.95 -26.97 29.76
CA ASP A 682 -37.90 -27.48 30.74
C ASP A 682 -39.30 -26.98 30.40
N PRO A 683 -40.30 -27.86 30.23
CA PRO A 683 -41.65 -27.43 29.93
C PRO A 683 -42.25 -26.64 31.10
N VAL A 684 -42.94 -25.55 30.80
CA VAL A 684 -43.66 -24.76 31.79
C VAL A 684 -44.95 -25.49 32.14
N ASP A 685 -45.04 -26.01 33.37
CA ASP A 685 -46.26 -26.67 33.84
C ASP A 685 -47.43 -25.66 33.87
N GLY A 686 -48.54 -26.04 33.24
CA GLY A 686 -49.71 -25.17 33.05
C GLY A 686 -50.35 -24.63 34.34
N GLN A 687 -49.96 -25.12 35.51
CA GLN A 687 -50.43 -24.62 36.81
C GLN A 687 -49.75 -23.31 37.25
N ASP A 688 -48.51 -23.06 36.80
CA ASP A 688 -47.79 -21.81 37.14
C ASP A 688 -48.15 -20.65 36.20
N ALA A 689 -48.70 -20.94 35.02
CA ALA A 689 -49.08 -19.93 34.03
C ALA A 689 -50.33 -19.10 34.42
N GLN A 690 -51.09 -19.51 35.45
CA GLN A 690 -52.39 -18.91 35.81
C GLN A 690 -52.49 -18.28 37.20
N ARG A 691 -51.41 -18.20 38.00
CA ARG A 691 -51.45 -17.42 39.26
C ARG A 691 -51.19 -15.93 39.00
N PRO A 692 -52.19 -15.04 39.07
CA PRO A 692 -51.93 -13.60 39.05
C PRO A 692 -51.14 -13.25 40.33
N ARG A 693 -49.93 -12.71 40.17
CA ARG A 693 -49.13 -12.17 41.28
C ARG A 693 -49.88 -10.99 41.91
N ARG A 694 -50.58 -11.25 43.01
CA ARG A 694 -50.88 -10.27 44.05
C ARG A 694 -49.63 -10.22 44.92
N ASP A 695 -48.87 -9.15 44.80
CA ASP A 695 -48.25 -8.44 45.92
C ASP A 695 -47.50 -7.23 45.36
N GLY A 696 -47.92 -6.05 45.82
CA GLY A 696 -47.47 -4.77 45.33
C GLY A 696 -46.13 -4.37 45.89
N TYR A 697 -45.28 -3.85 45.02
CA TYR A 697 -44.30 -2.81 45.33
C TYR A 697 -44.20 -1.91 44.09
N GLU A 698 -44.76 -0.71 44.19
CA GLU A 698 -44.52 0.37 43.24
C GLU A 698 -43.09 0.87 43.42
N ALA A 699 -42.23 0.57 42.44
CA ALA A 699 -40.98 1.29 42.22
C ALA A 699 -41.01 1.85 40.79
N THR A 700 -41.53 3.06 40.67
CA THR A 700 -41.56 3.83 39.42
C THR A 700 -40.15 4.29 39.08
N THR A 701 -39.40 3.49 38.31
CA THR A 701 -38.16 3.94 37.66
C THR A 701 -38.48 4.30 36.21
N THR A 702 -38.83 5.57 35.99
CA THR A 702 -38.99 6.16 34.66
C THR A 702 -37.61 6.49 34.09
N VAL A 703 -37.08 5.65 33.20
CA VAL A 703 -35.91 5.99 32.38
C VAL A 703 -36.39 6.75 31.13
N TYR A 704 -36.11 8.04 31.07
CA TYR A 704 -36.30 8.85 29.86
C TYR A 704 -35.19 8.53 28.86
N PHE A 705 -35.55 7.93 27.72
CA PHE A 705 -34.71 7.98 26.52
C PHE A 705 -34.91 9.33 25.83
N ALA A 706 -33.83 10.12 25.72
CA ALA A 706 -33.79 11.34 24.94
C ALA A 706 -33.81 11.01 23.43
N PRO A 707 -34.62 11.71 22.60
CA PRO A 707 -34.52 11.59 21.16
C PRO A 707 -33.37 12.46 20.62
N LEU A 708 -32.55 11.88 19.74
CA LEU A 708 -31.56 12.60 18.92
C LEU A 708 -32.25 13.66 18.03
N PRO A 709 -31.65 14.85 17.80
CA PRO A 709 -32.23 15.87 16.94
C PRO A 709 -32.00 15.56 15.45
N SER A 710 -33.04 15.76 14.64
CA SER A 710 -33.02 15.66 13.19
C SER A 710 -32.30 16.85 12.51
N PRO A 711 -31.55 16.64 11.41
CA PRO A 711 -30.89 17.73 10.68
C PRO A 711 -31.83 18.33 9.62
N ARG A 712 -32.75 19.20 10.02
CA ARG A 712 -33.52 20.09 9.11
C ARG A 712 -33.99 21.35 9.84
N GLN A 713 -33.13 22.36 9.98
CA GLN A 713 -33.58 23.74 10.31
C GLN A 713 -32.44 24.77 10.27
N TRP A 714 -31.80 24.97 9.12
CA TRP A 714 -31.03 26.19 8.84
C TRP A 714 -31.29 26.63 7.41
N MET A 715 -32.35 27.43 7.22
CA MET A 715 -32.52 28.44 6.16
C MET A 715 -33.97 28.94 6.20
N GLN A 716 -34.20 30.00 6.98
CA GLN A 716 -35.30 30.94 6.74
C GLN A 716 -34.99 32.27 7.46
N GLY A 717 -34.31 33.15 6.73
CA GLY A 717 -34.29 34.59 6.99
C GLY A 717 -34.78 35.30 5.72
N ARG A 718 -36.02 35.79 5.74
CA ARG A 718 -36.53 36.82 4.80
C ARG A 718 -35.90 38.16 5.21
N VAL A 719 -35.64 39.11 4.30
CA VAL A 719 -36.49 40.24 3.83
C VAL A 719 -35.52 41.26 3.15
N PRO A 720 -35.89 42.23 2.26
CA PRO A 720 -37.01 42.41 1.32
C PRO A 720 -36.56 42.64 -0.14
N ALA A 721 -37.55 42.60 -1.04
CA ALA A 721 -37.50 43.17 -2.38
C ALA A 721 -37.72 44.69 -2.34
N ASP A 722 -36.89 45.46 -3.07
CA ASP A 722 -37.37 46.46 -4.04
C ASP A 722 -36.21 47.15 -4.81
N ALA A 723 -36.58 47.63 -6.00
CA ALA A 723 -35.97 48.71 -6.79
C ALA A 723 -34.98 48.37 -7.94
N SER A 724 -35.57 48.46 -9.14
CA SER A 724 -35.11 49.23 -10.33
C SER A 724 -33.88 48.77 -11.11
N GLY A 725 -34.13 48.44 -12.38
CA GLY A 725 -33.11 48.17 -13.38
C GLY A 725 -32.50 49.43 -14.02
N SER A 726 -31.31 49.21 -14.57
CA SER A 726 -30.75 49.90 -15.74
C SER A 726 -29.64 49.02 -16.34
N PRO A 727 -29.43 49.03 -17.66
CA PRO A 727 -28.66 48.01 -18.38
C PRO A 727 -27.15 48.30 -18.27
N ARG A 728 -26.37 47.29 -17.88
CA ARG A 728 -24.91 47.39 -17.83
C ARG A 728 -24.33 46.75 -19.08
N SER A 729 -23.62 47.60 -19.84
CA SER A 729 -22.82 47.33 -21.03
C SER A 729 -21.94 46.08 -20.90
N ASP A 730 -22.06 45.17 -21.86
CA ASP A 730 -21.13 44.06 -22.10
C ASP A 730 -19.76 44.61 -22.52
N ALA A 731 -18.81 44.62 -21.59
CA ALA A 731 -17.38 44.67 -21.90
C ALA A 731 -16.83 43.28 -21.62
N ALA A 732 -16.33 42.62 -22.66
CA ALA A 732 -15.74 41.29 -22.58
C ALA A 732 -14.59 41.28 -21.55
N GLU A 733 -14.71 40.43 -20.52
CA GLU A 733 -13.63 40.14 -19.59
C GLU A 733 -12.43 39.57 -20.38
N PRO A 734 -11.22 40.12 -20.22
CA PRO A 734 -10.03 39.53 -20.82
C PRO A 734 -9.82 38.13 -20.27
N THR A 735 -9.65 37.16 -21.16
CA THR A 735 -9.37 35.76 -20.83
C THR A 735 -8.11 35.71 -19.97
N ALA A 736 -8.20 35.12 -18.77
CA ALA A 736 -7.13 35.09 -17.79
C ALA A 736 -5.86 34.41 -18.37
N ALA A 737 -4.91 35.20 -18.85
CA ALA A 737 -3.60 34.72 -19.24
C ALA A 737 -2.90 34.11 -18.02
N GLN A 738 -2.16 33.02 -18.22
CA GLN A 738 -1.37 32.36 -17.16
C GLN A 738 -0.44 33.38 -16.49
N SER A 739 -0.81 33.80 -15.29
CA SER A 739 -0.04 34.72 -14.47
C SER A 739 0.50 34.00 -13.24
N ALA A 740 1.73 34.35 -12.89
CA ALA A 740 2.47 33.86 -11.74
C ALA A 740 2.51 34.91 -10.65
N SER A 741 1.99 34.56 -9.47
CA SER A 741 2.07 35.41 -8.30
C SER A 741 3.46 35.32 -7.67
N VAL A 742 4.04 36.48 -7.39
CA VAL A 742 5.34 36.63 -6.74
C VAL A 742 5.21 37.55 -5.55
N SER A 743 5.78 37.15 -4.42
CA SER A 743 5.85 38.03 -3.23
C SER A 743 7.23 37.94 -2.60
N ILE A 744 7.82 39.11 -2.32
CA ILE A 744 9.12 39.24 -1.67
C ILE A 744 8.91 39.97 -0.35
N TYR A 745 9.46 39.43 0.72
CA TYR A 745 9.56 40.04 2.04
C TYR A 745 11.03 40.02 2.48
N LEU A 746 11.53 41.16 2.94
CA LEU A 746 12.84 41.32 3.54
C LEU A 746 12.69 42.03 4.88
N CYS A 747 13.42 41.56 5.90
CA CYS A 747 13.40 42.18 7.23
C CYS A 747 13.97 43.61 7.25
N GLU A 748 14.80 43.95 6.26
CA GLU A 748 15.45 45.26 6.12
C GLU A 748 15.34 45.75 4.67
N GLU A 749 15.33 47.06 4.48
CA GLU A 749 15.24 47.69 3.15
C GLU A 749 16.57 47.65 2.38
N ALA A 750 17.71 47.56 3.07
CA ALA A 750 19.02 47.61 2.41
C ALA A 750 19.17 46.50 1.36
N ALA A 751 19.72 46.80 0.18
CA ALA A 751 19.99 45.86 -0.93
C ALA A 751 18.75 45.19 -1.59
N HIS A 752 17.52 45.64 -1.33
CA HIS A 752 16.31 45.01 -1.89
C HIS A 752 16.31 44.96 -3.42
N GLU A 753 16.92 45.96 -4.09
CA GLU A 753 17.08 45.98 -5.54
C GLU A 753 17.86 44.77 -6.08
N GLN A 754 18.81 44.24 -5.30
CA GLN A 754 19.59 43.06 -5.68
C GLN A 754 18.73 41.80 -5.64
N VAL A 755 17.88 41.66 -4.61
CA VAL A 755 16.94 40.54 -4.50
C VAL A 755 15.88 40.62 -5.58
N GLU A 756 15.29 41.80 -5.80
CA GLU A 756 14.30 42.01 -6.86
C GLU A 756 14.90 41.69 -8.24
N ARG A 757 16.13 42.15 -8.51
CA ARG A 757 16.83 41.83 -9.77
C ARG A 757 17.09 40.33 -9.93
N ALA A 758 17.51 39.64 -8.87
CA ALA A 758 17.73 38.19 -8.91
C ALA A 758 16.43 37.42 -9.15
N VAL A 759 15.32 37.87 -8.56
CA VAL A 759 13.98 37.29 -8.80
C VAL A 759 13.50 37.56 -10.23
N ASP A 760 13.70 38.77 -10.75
CA ASP A 760 13.41 39.12 -12.15
C ASP A 760 14.22 38.26 -13.13
N GLU A 761 15.51 38.05 -12.88
CA GLU A 761 16.37 37.20 -13.70
C GLU A 761 15.94 35.73 -13.66
N ALA A 762 15.56 35.23 -12.47
CA ALA A 762 15.02 33.88 -12.32
C ALA A 762 13.70 33.68 -13.08
N LEU A 763 12.80 34.67 -13.03
CA LEU A 763 11.56 34.67 -13.81
C LEU A 763 11.84 34.69 -15.32
N LYS A 764 12.76 35.53 -15.78
CA LYS A 764 13.17 35.59 -17.20
C LYS A 764 13.77 34.28 -17.68
N HIS A 765 14.59 33.62 -16.85
CA HIS A 765 15.15 32.31 -17.17
C HIS A 765 14.06 31.23 -17.30
N ALA A 766 12.96 31.37 -16.55
CA ALA A 766 11.76 30.54 -16.67
C ALA A 766 10.82 30.94 -17.82
N GLY A 767 11.17 31.95 -18.62
CA GLY A 767 10.35 32.46 -19.73
C GLY A 767 9.13 33.27 -19.26
N LEU A 768 9.25 33.95 -18.12
CA LEU A 768 8.22 34.84 -17.57
C LEU A 768 8.77 36.27 -17.47
N ASP A 769 7.96 37.25 -17.85
CA ASP A 769 8.24 38.66 -17.68
C ASP A 769 7.34 39.25 -16.59
N VAL A 770 7.87 40.17 -15.78
CA VAL A 770 7.05 40.86 -14.79
C VAL A 770 6.12 41.86 -15.48
N VAL A 771 4.82 41.59 -15.38
CA VAL A 771 3.73 42.38 -15.95
C VAL A 771 3.33 43.52 -15.02
N GLU A 772 3.26 43.23 -13.72
CA GLU A 772 2.81 44.19 -12.71
C GLU A 772 3.72 44.15 -11.47
N ARG A 773 4.00 45.33 -10.90
CA ARG A 773 4.71 45.50 -9.62
C ARG A 773 3.87 46.38 -8.72
N SER A 774 3.59 45.92 -7.49
CA SER A 774 2.97 46.76 -6.48
C SER A 774 3.98 47.76 -5.90
N ASP A 775 3.46 48.82 -5.29
CA ASP A 775 4.30 49.68 -4.44
C ASP A 775 4.82 48.88 -3.24
N PRO A 776 6.09 49.06 -2.85
CA PRO A 776 6.64 48.40 -1.68
C PRO A 776 6.08 49.03 -0.38
N VAL A 777 5.86 48.20 0.64
CA VAL A 777 5.54 48.69 2.00
C VAL A 777 6.85 49.04 2.71
N ILE A 778 6.99 50.27 3.22
CA ILE A 778 8.23 50.80 3.83
C ILE A 778 8.27 50.49 5.33
N GLY A 779 9.41 50.01 5.83
CA GLY A 779 9.66 49.59 7.22
C GLY A 779 10.14 48.14 7.30
N SER A 780 9.36 47.22 6.73
CA SER A 780 9.79 45.89 6.30
C SER A 780 9.55 45.81 4.80
N TRP A 781 10.58 45.57 3.99
CA TRP A 781 10.43 45.69 2.54
C TRP A 781 9.60 44.52 2.01
N PHE A 782 8.33 44.79 1.70
CA PHE A 782 7.40 43.81 1.13
C PHE A 782 6.88 44.28 -0.22
N ARG A 783 6.98 43.43 -1.23
CA ARG A 783 6.54 43.72 -2.60
C ARG A 783 5.82 42.54 -3.22
N ARG A 784 4.73 42.81 -3.94
CA ARG A 784 4.02 41.83 -4.77
C ARG A 784 4.27 42.12 -6.25
N MET A 785 4.42 41.08 -7.03
CA MET A 785 4.62 41.17 -8.47
C MET A 785 3.76 40.11 -9.14
N THR A 786 3.30 40.42 -10.36
CA THR A 786 2.62 39.47 -11.22
C THR A 786 3.49 39.27 -12.44
N ALA A 787 3.96 38.04 -12.67
CA ALA A 787 4.71 37.68 -13.86
C ALA A 787 3.81 36.93 -14.84
N GLY A 788 4.03 37.08 -16.14
CA GLY A 788 3.27 36.42 -17.18
C GLY A 788 4.11 36.30 -18.44
N ARG A 789 3.66 35.52 -19.41
CA ARG A 789 4.34 35.49 -20.71
C ARG A 789 4.01 36.76 -21.47
N ALA A 790 5.03 37.42 -22.04
CA ALA A 790 4.80 38.43 -23.05
C ALA A 790 3.92 37.82 -24.15
N ALA A 791 2.85 38.51 -24.52
CA ALA A 791 1.79 37.99 -25.39
C ALA A 791 2.30 37.66 -26.80
N GLU A 792 2.80 36.44 -27.00
CA GLU A 792 2.81 35.80 -28.31
C GLU A 792 1.38 35.37 -28.65
N THR A 793 0.74 36.21 -29.47
CA THR A 793 -0.39 35.94 -30.37
C THR A 793 -1.19 34.64 -30.17
N ALA A 794 -2.32 34.81 -29.49
CA ALA A 794 -3.61 34.14 -29.62
C ALA A 794 -3.79 33.07 -30.73
N VAL A 795 -3.40 31.82 -30.46
CA VAL A 795 -4.15 30.60 -30.82
C VAL A 795 -3.76 29.54 -29.78
N HIS A 796 -4.69 29.09 -28.93
CA HIS A 796 -4.74 27.81 -28.19
C HIS A 796 -5.58 27.97 -26.91
N ALA A 797 -6.91 27.97 -27.07
CA ALA A 797 -7.88 28.12 -25.97
C ALA A 797 -8.57 26.80 -25.58
N LEU A 798 -7.90 25.64 -25.71
CA LEU A 798 -8.55 24.38 -25.37
C LEU A 798 -7.58 23.34 -24.78
N GLU A 799 -6.99 23.59 -23.60
CA GLU A 799 -6.10 22.57 -23.01
C GLU A 799 -5.84 22.70 -21.50
N ASN A 800 -6.84 22.36 -20.67
CA ASN A 800 -6.66 22.25 -19.20
C ASN A 800 -5.63 21.16 -18.78
N ARG A 801 -5.19 20.26 -19.68
CA ARG A 801 -4.15 19.25 -19.40
C ARG A 801 -2.72 19.74 -19.67
N VAL A 802 -2.54 20.80 -20.48
CA VAL A 802 -1.21 21.39 -20.74
C VAL A 802 -0.78 22.31 -19.60
N VAL A 803 -1.73 22.92 -18.90
CA VAL A 803 -1.47 23.84 -17.78
C VAL A 803 -0.61 23.19 -16.69
N THR A 804 -0.93 21.97 -16.23
CA THR A 804 -0.17 21.31 -15.16
C THR A 804 1.24 20.88 -15.58
N ALA A 805 1.42 20.43 -16.83
CA ALA A 805 2.73 20.07 -17.36
C ALA A 805 3.63 21.30 -17.55
N GLN A 806 3.03 22.41 -17.98
CA GLN A 806 3.70 23.69 -18.15
C GLN A 806 4.08 24.31 -16.80
N ASP A 807 3.22 24.23 -15.79
CA ASP A 807 3.51 24.69 -14.42
C ASP A 807 4.67 23.90 -13.80
N ALA A 808 4.74 22.59 -14.04
CA ALA A 808 5.86 21.76 -13.61
C ALA A 808 7.18 22.16 -14.31
N GLN A 809 7.12 22.49 -15.60
CA GLN A 809 8.29 22.97 -16.35
C GLN A 809 8.77 24.33 -15.86
N ILE A 810 7.85 25.28 -15.65
CA ILE A 810 8.16 26.61 -15.09
C ILE A 810 8.78 26.45 -13.71
N THR A 811 8.19 25.61 -12.86
CA THR A 811 8.73 25.31 -11.52
C THR A 811 10.15 24.75 -11.61
N ALA A 812 10.43 23.81 -12.52
CA ALA A 812 11.76 23.26 -12.70
C ALA A 812 12.81 24.31 -13.14
N LEU A 813 12.45 25.20 -14.06
CA LEU A 813 13.33 26.29 -14.51
C LEU A 813 13.58 27.33 -13.41
N LEU A 814 12.56 27.61 -12.59
CA LEU A 814 12.70 28.45 -11.41
C LEU A 814 13.64 27.81 -10.38
N LEU A 815 13.52 26.50 -10.13
CA LEU A 815 14.43 25.76 -9.23
C LEU A 815 15.88 25.82 -9.71
N GLN A 816 16.14 25.78 -11.03
CA GLN A 816 17.48 25.93 -11.60
C GLN A 816 18.08 27.32 -11.38
N SER A 817 17.23 28.35 -11.26
CA SER A 817 17.65 29.75 -11.07
C SER A 817 17.78 30.16 -9.59
N LEU A 818 17.39 29.28 -8.67
CA LEU A 818 17.43 29.55 -7.23
C LEU A 818 18.79 29.96 -6.66
N PRO A 819 19.95 29.44 -7.12
CA PRO A 819 21.23 29.81 -6.53
C PRO A 819 21.49 31.32 -6.54
N ALA A 820 21.08 32.02 -7.60
CA ALA A 820 21.22 33.48 -7.70
C ALA A 820 20.32 34.22 -6.70
N VAL A 821 19.07 33.76 -6.55
CA VAL A 821 18.12 34.31 -5.57
C VAL A 821 18.63 34.06 -4.14
N ILE A 822 19.08 32.85 -3.82
CA ILE A 822 19.65 32.51 -2.50
C ILE A 822 20.90 33.33 -2.20
N ALA A 823 21.78 33.54 -3.19
CA ALA A 823 22.96 34.39 -3.04
C ALA A 823 22.57 35.85 -2.74
N SER A 824 21.53 36.38 -3.41
CA SER A 824 21.02 37.74 -3.16
C SER A 824 20.42 37.90 -1.76
N LEU A 825 19.91 36.81 -1.16
CA LEU A 825 19.37 36.81 0.19
C LEU A 825 20.44 36.73 1.29
N GLN A 826 21.71 36.53 0.96
CA GLN A 826 22.79 36.39 1.95
C GLN A 826 22.87 37.54 2.97
N PRO A 827 22.72 38.83 2.61
CA PRO A 827 22.85 39.94 3.55
C PRO A 827 21.75 40.00 4.62
N TYR A 828 20.60 39.37 4.42
CA TYR A 828 19.44 39.49 5.30
C TYR A 828 19.43 38.41 6.36
N LYS A 829 19.02 38.76 7.58
CA LYS A 829 18.78 37.79 8.63
C LYS A 829 17.57 36.91 8.30
N ASP A 830 16.47 37.57 7.93
CA ASP A 830 15.14 36.98 7.77
C ASP A 830 14.51 37.45 6.44
N ALA A 831 13.98 36.51 5.64
CA ALA A 831 13.40 36.81 4.34
C ALA A 831 12.37 35.76 3.91
N VAL A 832 11.42 36.16 3.06
CA VAL A 832 10.51 35.25 2.36
C VAL A 832 10.47 35.63 0.88
N VAL A 833 10.72 34.67 0.00
CA VAL A 833 10.51 34.84 -1.45
C VAL A 833 9.58 33.74 -1.92
N ARG A 834 8.39 34.09 -2.38
CA ARG A 834 7.44 33.17 -3.02
C ARG A 834 7.41 33.45 -4.52
N ILE A 835 7.61 32.41 -5.31
CA ILE A 835 7.41 32.41 -6.76
C ILE A 835 6.50 31.23 -7.08
N GLN A 836 5.19 31.48 -7.26
CA GLN A 836 4.19 30.42 -7.44
C GLN A 836 4.22 29.35 -6.32
N ALA A 837 4.59 28.12 -6.69
CA ALA A 837 4.71 26.96 -5.83
C ALA A 837 6.06 26.86 -5.12
N VAL A 838 7.04 27.70 -5.47
CA VAL A 838 8.35 27.72 -4.83
C VAL A 838 8.35 28.77 -3.73
N LEU A 839 8.72 28.36 -2.52
CA LEU A 839 8.83 29.24 -1.36
C LEU A 839 10.24 29.13 -0.78
N ILE A 840 10.98 30.23 -0.77
CA ILE A 840 12.26 30.38 -0.08
C ILE A 840 11.96 31.09 1.24
N VAL A 841 12.32 30.47 2.36
CA VAL A 841 12.22 31.08 3.68
C VAL A 841 13.61 31.13 4.29
N LYS A 842 14.00 32.30 4.78
CA LYS A 842 15.22 32.49 5.55
C LYS A 842 14.85 32.93 6.96
N ILE A 843 15.31 32.18 7.97
CA ILE A 843 15.12 32.45 9.39
C ILE A 843 16.46 32.34 10.09
N ASP A 844 16.86 33.37 10.84
CA ASP A 844 18.11 33.37 11.62
C ASP A 844 19.32 32.91 10.79
N TRP A 845 19.46 33.44 9.58
CA TRP A 845 20.52 33.11 8.59
C TRP A 845 20.43 31.74 7.92
N VAL A 846 19.48 30.89 8.30
CA VAL A 846 19.26 29.57 7.70
C VAL A 846 18.26 29.70 6.55
N VAL A 847 18.65 29.25 5.36
CA VAL A 847 17.78 29.25 4.17
C VAL A 847 17.17 27.87 3.99
N ALA A 848 15.85 27.82 3.84
CA ALA A 848 15.10 26.65 3.43
C ALA A 848 14.33 26.95 2.14
N VAL A 849 14.26 25.96 1.24
CA VAL A 849 13.49 26.03 0.00
C VAL A 849 12.42 24.96 0.06
N HIS A 850 11.17 25.36 -0.11
CA HIS A 850 10.02 24.48 -0.06
C HIS A 850 9.26 24.52 -1.39
N GLN A 851 8.82 23.35 -1.85
CA GLN A 851 7.81 23.24 -2.89
C GLN A 851 6.44 23.08 -2.22
N LEU A 852 5.56 24.06 -2.45
CA LEU A 852 4.25 24.14 -1.84
C LEU A 852 3.26 23.17 -2.51
N SER A 853 2.55 22.40 -1.69
CA SER A 853 1.37 21.65 -2.14
C SER A 853 0.24 22.58 -2.60
N ALA A 854 -0.72 22.06 -3.35
CA ALA A 854 -1.89 22.82 -3.79
C ALA A 854 -2.68 23.45 -2.61
N ALA A 855 -2.77 22.74 -1.48
CA ALA A 855 -3.43 23.24 -0.27
C ALA A 855 -2.65 24.40 0.38
N GLN A 856 -1.31 24.33 0.40
CA GLN A 856 -0.47 25.39 0.94
C GLN A 856 -0.44 26.63 0.03
N GLN A 857 -0.42 26.43 -1.30
CA GLN A 857 -0.57 27.51 -2.28
C GLN A 857 -1.91 28.23 -2.09
N TYR A 858 -3.00 27.47 -2.03
CA TYR A 858 -4.33 27.99 -1.77
C TYR A 858 -4.38 28.78 -0.45
N ALA A 859 -3.78 28.26 0.63
CA ALA A 859 -3.72 28.96 1.91
C ALA A 859 -2.99 30.31 1.82
N LEU A 860 -1.88 30.38 1.08
CA LEU A 860 -1.14 31.63 0.87
C LEU A 860 -1.85 32.61 -0.06
N ASP A 861 -2.57 32.12 -1.06
CA ASP A 861 -3.37 32.98 -1.95
C ASP A 861 -4.52 33.64 -1.18
N HIS A 862 -5.10 32.94 -0.19
CA HIS A 862 -6.17 33.47 0.66
C HIS A 862 -5.66 34.26 1.87
N LYS A 863 -4.40 34.05 2.28
CA LYS A 863 -3.78 34.74 3.42
C LYS A 863 -2.38 35.25 3.04
N PRO A 864 -2.28 36.20 2.09
CA PRO A 864 -0.99 36.65 1.59
C PRO A 864 -0.18 37.43 2.63
N GLN A 865 -0.80 37.86 3.74
CA GLN A 865 -0.11 38.41 4.90
C GLN A 865 0.82 37.40 5.60
N LEU A 866 0.61 36.09 5.43
CA LEU A 866 1.54 35.11 6.00
C LEU A 866 2.95 35.26 5.40
N ALA A 867 3.07 35.72 4.15
CA ALA A 867 4.35 35.95 3.50
C ALA A 867 5.14 37.13 4.08
N THR A 868 4.58 37.93 5.00
CA THR A 868 5.28 39.04 5.66
C THR A 868 5.99 38.66 6.96
N SER A 869 5.98 37.38 7.34
CA SER A 869 6.64 36.88 8.54
C SER A 869 7.18 35.46 8.32
N PRO A 870 8.51 35.28 8.21
CA PRO A 870 9.14 33.96 8.02
C PRO A 870 8.70 32.92 9.06
N HIS A 871 8.54 33.32 10.32
CA HIS A 871 8.12 32.39 11.37
C HIS A 871 6.64 32.01 11.26
N GLU A 872 5.77 32.97 10.93
CA GLU A 872 4.33 32.69 10.80
C GLU A 872 4.04 31.83 9.57
N ILE A 873 4.74 32.04 8.44
CA ILE A 873 4.52 31.23 7.24
C ILE A 873 4.94 29.77 7.44
N VAL A 874 6.05 29.51 8.13
CA VAL A 874 6.50 28.15 8.46
C VAL A 874 5.50 27.45 9.36
N SER A 875 5.05 28.14 10.41
CA SER A 875 4.05 27.62 11.35
C SER A 875 2.69 27.36 10.69
N ALA A 876 2.17 28.34 9.94
CA ALA A 876 0.84 28.28 9.33
C ALA A 876 0.74 27.22 8.22
N LEU A 877 1.83 26.93 7.52
CA LEU A 877 1.87 25.94 6.45
C LEU A 877 2.35 24.56 6.93
N ALA A 878 2.62 24.41 8.23
CA ALA A 878 3.22 23.22 8.82
C ALA A 878 4.46 22.75 8.06
N LEU A 879 5.31 23.70 7.63
CA LEU A 879 6.58 23.37 7.00
C LEU A 879 7.48 22.78 8.08
N ALA A 880 7.98 21.56 7.86
CA ALA A 880 8.87 20.91 8.80
C ALA A 880 10.07 21.84 9.06
N ALA A 881 10.26 22.23 10.32
CA ALA A 881 11.44 22.94 10.76
C ALA A 881 12.59 21.93 10.84
N ASP A 882 13.09 21.49 9.69
CA ASP A 882 14.27 20.62 9.62
C ASP A 882 15.53 21.48 9.81
N GLY A 883 15.67 22.03 11.02
CA GLY A 883 16.89 22.63 11.55
C GLY A 883 17.51 21.71 12.60
N PRO A 884 18.84 21.67 12.76
CA PRO A 884 19.49 20.80 13.74
C PRO A 884 19.03 21.20 15.15
N LEU A 885 18.51 20.23 15.90
CA LEU A 885 18.20 20.32 17.32
C LEU A 885 19.32 21.04 18.07
N ARG A 886 19.02 22.22 18.61
CA ARG A 886 19.79 22.78 19.72
C ARG A 886 19.54 21.88 20.92
N ASP A 887 20.49 21.00 21.23
CA ASP A 887 20.60 20.38 22.53
C ASP A 887 20.94 21.49 23.55
N GLU A 888 19.92 22.06 24.21
CA GLU A 888 20.14 22.69 25.51
C GLU A 888 20.04 21.60 26.61
N PRO A 889 21.06 21.48 27.48
CA PRO A 889 21.01 20.52 28.58
C PRO A 889 19.97 20.98 29.61
N SER A 890 18.96 20.16 29.84
CA SER A 890 18.03 20.30 30.95
C SER A 890 18.76 20.07 32.27
N THR A 891 19.10 21.17 32.95
CA THR A 891 19.44 21.14 34.38
C THR A 891 18.16 20.85 35.17
N GLN A 892 17.90 19.59 35.49
CA GLN A 892 16.98 19.24 36.58
C GLN A 892 17.82 19.10 37.86
N GLU A 893 17.74 20.14 38.69
CA GLU A 893 18.06 20.08 40.11
C GLU A 893 17.16 19.05 40.79
N ILE A 894 17.80 18.18 41.57
CA ILE A 894 17.19 17.33 42.57
C ILE A 894 16.99 18.19 43.82
N ASP A 895 15.73 18.36 44.23
CA ASP A 895 15.30 18.41 45.63
C ASP A 895 13.90 17.78 45.75
#